data_AF-A0A3Q7FQ25-F1
#
_entry.id   AF-A0A3Q7FQ25-F1
#
_cell.length_a   1.000
_cell.length_b   1.000
_cell.length_c   1.000
_cell.angle_alpha   90.00
_cell.angle_beta   90.00
_cell.angle_gamma   90.00
#
_symmetry.space_group_name_H-M   'P 1'
#
loop_
_entity.id
_entity.type
_entity.pdbx_description
1 polymer ?
#
loop_
_entity_poly.entity_id
_entity_poly.type
_entity_poly.pdbx_seq_one_letter_code
_entity_poly.pdbx_strand_id
1 'polypeptide(L)'
;MACINKGWEVVSRKISNCLKRKRGIENGENNIAERWEILSGKNNWEGLLDPLDYDLRRYLIHYGQMPQAIYDSFNNEKVSKYRGTSRYSKKNLFTRVGLHRNKYEITKYFYGASSKTEKVKVSNWIGFVAVATDEGKVALGRRDILIVWRGTITVSEWNDDFESSMVQPIEIFRENTDNILVHKGFYSIYTSLNHASNFNRTTSARDQVLEEVKRLMDQYKKEEVSISVTGHSLGSSLATLCAIDIAVSQVNKGFPVTAFLFASPRVGEINFKKACENLKNLHILRITNASDLITKLPDRGQVEGCETDWRVYEDVGFELSIDTTKSDYLKKEINGHILEVYLHGIAGTHGFEGEFKLEMNRDIALMNKADDVLKDEYGVPASWWIEKNKGMMQNGNKNIAERWRVLSGNNNWEGLLDPLDNDLRRYLIHYGEMVQAIRDAFNNDETSKYAGCSRYSKKNLFSKVGIEISNPFKYEVTKYVYATSSIQVPEAFIIKSLSGEAWSKESNWIGFVAVATDEGEVALGRRDIVIAWRSTVVPMEWFNDFEFIRVSAPTIFGENSDPKVHHGWYSMYTSNDPRSLFNKASARDQVLGEVERLMEQYKTEEVSITVTGHSMGASIATLNAVDMVFNGINKGFPVTAFLFASPRVGDENFNKTFSELENQLRALRVRNIPDIIPHYPFIGYSDVGVELIMDTRKSDYLKSGGDYWTWHNLECYLHGVAGTQGSKEGFKLEVERDISLVNKHMDTLKDEYGVPVSWWVVENKGMKKGIENRDNSIAERWEILSGKNNWEGLLDPLDYDLRRYLIHYGQMPQAICDSFNNEKVSKYRGTSRYSKKNLFTRVGLDKNPYEITKYVYAASSKTEETKESNWIGFVAVATDEGKVALGRRDILIAWRGTKTKSEMNEDDKWSLVQPSKIFGENRDNILVHKGFYSVYTCLNEASNFNRTTSARDQVLEEIKRLLKQYSKEEISISVTGQSMGSSLGTLCAIDIVVNEINKEFPVTAFLFSSPRVGEANFKKAYRNLKNLHILRITNVPDPIPKLMERGQVEGCAITEWRAYEDVGFELVIDTTKSEYLKKDIFSHFLEVYLHGIAGTHGVEGEFKLEINRDIALVNKQGDFLKEEYGVPSAWWIEKNKGMVQQEDGSWILIDHET
;
A
#
# COMPACT_ATOMS: atom_id res chain seq x y z
N MET A 1 -36.95 -28.53 50.78
CA MET A 1 -35.57 -28.77 50.28
C MET A 1 -35.50 -28.98 48.76
N ALA A 2 -36.31 -29.84 48.15
CA ALA A 2 -36.27 -30.10 46.70
C ALA A 2 -36.50 -28.84 45.81
N CYS A 3 -37.38 -27.91 46.20
CA CYS A 3 -37.59 -26.65 45.48
C CYS A 3 -36.41 -25.67 45.62
N ILE A 4 -35.69 -25.71 46.75
CA ILE A 4 -34.51 -24.87 46.99
C ILE A 4 -33.31 -25.39 46.18
N ASN A 5 -33.16 -26.72 46.06
CA ASN A 5 -32.13 -27.32 45.21
C ASN A 5 -32.36 -27.06 43.72
N LYS A 6 -33.61 -27.10 43.24
CA LYS A 6 -33.96 -26.67 41.87
C LYS A 6 -33.69 -25.18 41.63
N GLY A 7 -33.97 -24.33 42.62
CA GLY A 7 -33.66 -22.90 42.56
C GLY A 7 -32.15 -22.65 42.47
N TRP A 8 -31.34 -23.38 43.26
CA TRP A 8 -29.88 -23.30 43.22
C TRP A 8 -29.27 -23.85 41.93
N GLU A 9 -29.80 -24.93 41.35
CA GLU A 9 -29.37 -25.42 40.04
C GLU A 9 -29.64 -24.41 38.92
N VAL A 10 -30.82 -23.76 38.93
CA VAL A 10 -31.18 -22.74 37.92
C VAL A 10 -30.31 -21.50 38.05
N VAL A 11 -30.04 -21.04 39.27
CA VAL A 11 -29.15 -19.89 39.54
C VAL A 11 -27.70 -20.24 39.22
N SER A 12 -27.21 -21.41 39.60
CA SER A 12 -25.85 -21.88 39.28
C SER A 12 -25.64 -22.03 37.77
N ARG A 13 -26.65 -22.50 37.03
CA ARG A 13 -26.61 -22.62 35.56
C ARG A 13 -26.63 -21.24 34.88
N LYS A 14 -27.40 -20.27 35.41
CA LYS A 14 -27.36 -18.87 34.96
C LYS A 14 -26.01 -18.20 35.23
N ILE A 15 -25.42 -18.41 36.41
CA ILE A 15 -24.11 -17.85 36.77
C ILE A 15 -23.00 -18.51 35.95
N SER A 16 -23.04 -19.83 35.74
CA SER A 16 -22.09 -20.55 34.88
C SER A 16 -22.16 -20.10 33.43
N ASN A 17 -23.37 -19.90 32.88
CA ASN A 17 -23.54 -19.35 31.53
C ASN A 17 -23.06 -17.90 31.43
N CYS A 18 -23.27 -17.08 32.46
CA CYS A 18 -22.78 -15.70 32.51
C CYS A 18 -21.24 -15.62 32.61
N LEU A 19 -20.62 -16.51 33.40
CA LEU A 19 -19.16 -16.65 33.50
C LEU A 19 -18.52 -17.20 32.22
N LYS A 20 -19.19 -18.13 31.52
CA LYS A 20 -18.79 -18.58 30.18
C LYS A 20 -18.92 -17.47 29.13
N ARG A 21 -19.97 -16.65 29.19
CA ARG A 21 -20.14 -15.45 28.34
C ARG A 21 -19.00 -14.45 28.59
N LYS A 22 -18.67 -14.15 29.85
CA LYS A 22 -17.56 -13.24 30.20
C LYS A 22 -16.19 -13.78 29.74
N ARG A 23 -15.92 -15.08 29.95
CA ARG A 23 -14.68 -15.72 29.47
C ARG A 23 -14.58 -15.81 27.94
N GLY A 24 -15.67 -16.07 27.24
CA GLY A 24 -15.68 -16.12 25.76
C GLY A 24 -15.49 -14.76 25.12
N ILE A 25 -16.00 -13.69 25.75
CA ILE A 25 -15.77 -12.30 25.33
C ILE A 25 -14.31 -11.87 25.61
N GLU A 26 -13.71 -12.36 26.71
CA GLU A 26 -12.29 -12.10 27.04
C GLU A 26 -11.27 -12.91 26.20
N ASN A 27 -11.67 -14.06 25.64
CA ASN A 27 -10.74 -14.97 24.93
C ASN A 27 -10.81 -14.96 23.39
N GLY A 28 -11.76 -14.25 22.76
CA GLY A 28 -11.84 -14.20 21.29
C GLY A 28 -12.12 -15.55 20.60
N GLU A 29 -12.69 -16.53 21.31
CA GLU A 29 -13.04 -17.83 20.73
C GLU A 29 -14.30 -17.72 19.85
N ASN A 30 -14.20 -18.21 18.61
CA ASN A 30 -15.22 -18.02 17.57
C ASN A 30 -16.40 -19.00 17.72
N ASN A 31 -17.35 -18.69 18.62
CA ASN A 31 -18.52 -19.52 18.97
C ASN A 31 -19.54 -19.80 17.84
N ILE A 32 -19.38 -19.23 16.64
CA ILE A 32 -20.35 -19.40 15.53
C ILE A 32 -20.42 -20.86 15.08
N ALA A 33 -19.27 -21.52 14.92
CA ALA A 33 -19.21 -22.91 14.45
C ALA A 33 -19.90 -23.89 15.42
N GLU A 34 -19.91 -23.63 16.73
CA GLU A 34 -20.56 -24.49 17.72
C GLU A 34 -22.06 -24.19 17.88
N ARG A 35 -22.47 -22.96 17.57
CA ARG A 35 -23.86 -22.47 17.76
C ARG A 35 -24.66 -22.41 16.47
N TRP A 36 -24.09 -22.83 15.33
CA TRP A 36 -24.64 -22.57 14.01
C TRP A 36 -26.08 -23.03 13.84
N GLU A 37 -26.45 -24.21 14.38
CA GLU A 37 -27.81 -24.73 14.27
C GLU A 37 -28.84 -23.80 14.93
N ILE A 38 -28.53 -23.26 16.12
CA ILE A 38 -29.42 -22.36 16.86
C ILE A 38 -29.43 -20.98 16.18
N LEU A 39 -28.27 -20.50 15.71
CA LEU A 39 -28.17 -19.25 14.93
C LEU A 39 -28.93 -19.34 13.60
N SER A 40 -29.05 -20.55 13.03
CA SER A 40 -29.84 -20.86 11.84
C SER A 40 -31.29 -21.26 12.13
N GLY A 41 -31.78 -21.10 13.37
CA GLY A 41 -33.20 -21.17 13.69
C GLY A 41 -33.71 -22.51 14.22
N LYS A 42 -32.85 -23.47 14.57
CA LYS A 42 -33.25 -24.79 15.12
C LYS A 42 -34.27 -24.71 16.27
N ASN A 43 -34.18 -23.67 17.10
CA ASN A 43 -35.13 -23.36 18.18
C ASN A 43 -35.88 -22.05 17.95
N ASN A 44 -36.16 -21.70 16.69
CA ASN A 44 -36.93 -20.51 16.33
C ASN A 44 -36.39 -19.20 16.94
N TRP A 45 -35.07 -19.12 17.13
CA TRP A 45 -34.35 -18.00 17.75
C TRP A 45 -34.88 -17.60 19.15
N GLU A 46 -35.49 -18.52 19.89
CA GLU A 46 -36.00 -18.28 21.24
C GLU A 46 -34.90 -17.71 22.16
N GLY A 47 -35.14 -16.53 22.73
CA GLY A 47 -34.20 -15.83 23.60
C GLY A 47 -32.98 -15.21 22.91
N LEU A 48 -32.94 -15.15 21.57
CA LEU A 48 -31.84 -14.53 20.81
C LEU A 48 -32.20 -13.20 20.14
N LEU A 49 -33.49 -12.87 20.01
CA LEU A 49 -33.95 -11.69 19.25
C LEU A 49 -34.07 -10.43 20.10
N ASP A 50 -34.46 -10.55 21.38
CA ASP A 50 -34.61 -9.41 22.30
C ASP A 50 -34.14 -9.75 23.73
N PRO A 51 -33.01 -9.19 24.21
CA PRO A 51 -32.07 -8.38 23.45
C PRO A 51 -31.32 -9.22 22.41
N LEU A 52 -30.93 -8.60 21.28
CA LEU A 52 -30.29 -9.30 20.18
C LEU A 52 -28.93 -9.91 20.59
N ASP A 53 -28.83 -11.24 20.51
CA ASP A 53 -27.62 -11.99 20.83
C ASP A 53 -26.44 -11.55 19.95
N TYR A 54 -25.26 -11.43 20.55
CA TYR A 54 -24.06 -10.94 19.88
C TYR A 54 -23.63 -11.81 18.68
N ASP A 55 -23.69 -13.14 18.82
CA ASP A 55 -23.31 -14.03 17.72
C ASP A 55 -24.36 -14.00 16.60
N LEU A 56 -25.65 -13.94 16.96
CA LEU A 56 -26.71 -13.75 15.98
C LEU A 56 -26.56 -12.42 15.24
N ARG A 57 -26.19 -11.34 15.92
CA ARG A 57 -25.87 -10.04 15.29
C ARG A 57 -24.80 -10.17 14.21
N ARG A 58 -23.66 -10.80 14.54
CA ARG A 58 -22.58 -11.07 13.58
C ARG A 58 -23.06 -11.91 12.40
N TYR A 59 -23.88 -12.91 12.69
CA TYR A 59 -24.44 -13.85 11.71
C TYR A 59 -25.41 -13.16 10.73
N LEU A 60 -26.30 -12.31 11.23
CA LEU A 60 -27.24 -11.55 10.41
C LEU A 60 -26.51 -10.52 9.54
N ILE A 61 -25.51 -9.82 10.08
CA ILE A 61 -24.69 -8.90 9.29
C ILE A 61 -23.97 -9.67 8.18
N HIS A 62 -23.42 -10.85 8.47
CA HIS A 62 -22.75 -11.69 7.47
C HIS A 62 -23.67 -12.04 6.30
N TYR A 63 -24.87 -12.56 6.56
CA TYR A 63 -25.82 -12.89 5.49
C TYR A 63 -26.37 -11.64 4.79
N GLY A 64 -26.58 -10.54 5.52
CA GLY A 64 -27.07 -9.29 4.95
C GLY A 64 -26.05 -8.54 4.08
N GLN A 65 -24.75 -8.75 4.28
CA GLN A 65 -23.71 -8.25 3.38
C GLN A 65 -23.74 -8.93 2.00
N MET A 66 -24.36 -10.10 1.88
CA MET A 66 -24.37 -10.87 0.63
C MET A 66 -25.30 -10.26 -0.43
N PRO A 67 -26.56 -9.87 -0.12
CA PRO A 67 -27.36 -9.07 -1.04
C PRO A 67 -26.74 -7.70 -1.32
N GLN A 68 -26.05 -7.08 -0.35
CA GLN A 68 -25.32 -5.83 -0.58
C GLN A 68 -24.21 -5.98 -1.62
N ALA A 69 -23.47 -7.09 -1.60
CA ALA A 69 -22.47 -7.41 -2.62
C ALA A 69 -23.07 -7.46 -4.03
N ILE A 70 -24.33 -7.90 -4.16
CA ILE A 70 -25.03 -7.87 -5.45
C ILE A 70 -25.31 -6.42 -5.86
N TYR A 71 -25.88 -5.60 -4.97
CA TYR A 71 -26.15 -4.18 -5.24
C TYR A 71 -24.88 -3.45 -5.69
N ASP A 72 -23.78 -3.66 -4.97
CA ASP A 72 -22.48 -3.04 -5.23
C ASP A 72 -21.90 -3.43 -6.61
N SER A 73 -22.18 -4.65 -7.06
CA SER A 73 -21.69 -5.17 -8.36
C SER A 73 -22.71 -5.06 -9.51
N PHE A 74 -23.95 -4.63 -9.26
CA PHE A 74 -24.98 -4.63 -10.30
C PHE A 74 -24.82 -3.42 -11.24
N ASN A 75 -24.91 -3.66 -12.56
CA ASN A 75 -24.84 -2.57 -13.54
C ASN A 75 -26.23 -1.97 -13.80
N ASN A 76 -26.58 -0.92 -13.06
CA ASN A 76 -27.81 -0.16 -13.27
C ASN A 76 -27.67 1.03 -14.25
N GLU A 77 -26.52 1.21 -14.89
CA GLU A 77 -26.30 2.40 -15.73
C GLU A 77 -27.19 2.34 -16.99
N LYS A 78 -28.12 3.29 -17.12
CA LYS A 78 -29.17 3.28 -18.16
C LYS A 78 -28.60 3.29 -19.57
N VAL A 79 -27.45 3.96 -19.74
CA VAL A 79 -26.77 4.12 -21.04
C VAL A 79 -25.78 2.98 -21.34
N SER A 80 -25.56 2.05 -20.41
CA SER A 80 -24.62 0.94 -20.61
C SER A 80 -25.22 -0.20 -21.42
N LYS A 81 -24.49 -0.69 -22.43
CA LYS A 81 -24.89 -1.90 -23.19
C LYS A 81 -24.91 -3.19 -22.34
N TYR A 82 -24.27 -3.17 -21.17
CA TYR A 82 -24.24 -4.27 -20.20
C TYR A 82 -25.19 -4.02 -19.01
N ARG A 83 -26.16 -3.12 -19.15
CA ARG A 83 -27.17 -2.88 -18.12
C ARG A 83 -27.88 -4.19 -17.77
N GLY A 84 -28.12 -4.41 -16.49
CA GLY A 84 -28.80 -5.62 -16.03
C GLY A 84 -27.88 -6.80 -15.73
N THR A 85 -26.58 -6.71 -16.00
CA THR A 85 -25.61 -7.78 -15.65
C THR A 85 -24.78 -7.43 -14.41
N SER A 86 -24.06 -8.41 -13.86
CA SER A 86 -22.97 -8.13 -12.91
C SER A 86 -21.83 -7.38 -13.60
N ARG A 87 -21.16 -6.48 -12.87
CA ARG A 87 -19.93 -5.78 -13.27
C ARG A 87 -18.69 -6.68 -13.16
N TYR A 88 -18.75 -7.71 -12.31
CA TYR A 88 -17.59 -8.53 -11.96
C TYR A 88 -17.83 -10.02 -12.23
N SER A 89 -16.76 -10.76 -12.50
CA SER A 89 -16.80 -12.22 -12.63
C SER A 89 -17.00 -12.89 -11.26
N LYS A 90 -17.48 -14.14 -11.27
CA LYS A 90 -17.71 -14.95 -10.06
C LYS A 90 -16.47 -15.05 -9.15
N LYS A 91 -15.28 -15.20 -9.74
CA LYS A 91 -14.01 -15.35 -9.02
C LYS A 91 -13.63 -14.12 -8.21
N ASN A 92 -13.96 -12.93 -8.71
CA ASN A 92 -13.42 -11.67 -8.18
C ASN A 92 -14.48 -10.78 -7.52
N LEU A 93 -15.77 -11.15 -7.56
CA LEU A 93 -16.86 -10.33 -7.04
C LEU A 93 -16.61 -9.90 -5.59
N PHE A 94 -16.37 -10.85 -4.67
CA PHE A 94 -16.18 -10.52 -3.25
C PHE A 94 -14.98 -9.60 -3.01
N THR A 95 -13.85 -9.85 -3.68
CA THR A 95 -12.67 -8.99 -3.58
C THR A 95 -12.95 -7.58 -4.10
N ARG A 96 -13.65 -7.44 -5.23
CA ARG A 96 -13.95 -6.15 -5.87
C ARG A 96 -14.94 -5.29 -5.08
N VAL A 97 -15.87 -5.90 -4.35
CA VAL A 97 -16.83 -5.20 -3.49
C VAL A 97 -16.34 -5.01 -2.04
N GLY A 98 -15.06 -5.26 -1.77
CA GLY A 98 -14.44 -5.03 -0.45
C GLY A 98 -14.64 -6.16 0.56
N LEU A 99 -15.19 -7.31 0.16
CA LEU A 99 -15.41 -8.50 0.99
C LEU A 99 -14.30 -9.57 0.78
N HIS A 100 -13.04 -9.15 0.67
CA HIS A 100 -11.89 -10.02 0.38
C HIS A 100 -11.63 -11.14 1.41
N ARG A 101 -12.17 -11.02 2.63
CA ARG A 101 -12.09 -12.05 3.69
C ARG A 101 -13.26 -13.04 3.67
N ASN A 102 -14.16 -12.93 2.70
CA ASN A 102 -15.31 -13.80 2.59
C ASN A 102 -14.86 -15.23 2.27
N LYS A 103 -15.44 -16.19 2.99
CA LYS A 103 -15.06 -17.60 2.93
C LYS A 103 -16.04 -18.43 2.08
N TYR A 104 -16.62 -17.79 1.06
CA TYR A 104 -17.51 -18.42 0.09
C TYR A 104 -16.92 -18.29 -1.30
N GLU A 105 -17.16 -19.32 -2.12
CA GLU A 105 -16.89 -19.32 -3.55
C GLU A 105 -18.22 -19.24 -4.31
N ILE A 106 -18.33 -18.29 -5.26
CA ILE A 106 -19.52 -18.18 -6.11
C ILE A 106 -19.45 -19.22 -7.22
N THR A 107 -20.39 -20.16 -7.22
CA THR A 107 -20.40 -21.27 -8.17
C THR A 107 -21.26 -20.95 -9.40
N LYS A 108 -22.38 -20.23 -9.24
CA LYS A 108 -23.29 -19.91 -10.35
C LYS A 108 -23.90 -18.51 -10.21
N TYR A 109 -23.96 -17.77 -11.31
CA TYR A 109 -24.88 -16.64 -11.46
C TYR A 109 -26.16 -17.13 -12.10
N PHE A 110 -27.30 -16.60 -11.65
CA PHE A 110 -28.60 -16.92 -12.24
C PHE A 110 -29.38 -15.66 -12.63
N TYR A 111 -30.24 -15.83 -13.62
CA TYR A 111 -30.93 -14.74 -14.31
C TYR A 111 -32.44 -14.96 -14.31
N GLY A 112 -33.18 -13.89 -14.05
CA GLY A 112 -34.63 -13.87 -14.03
C GLY A 112 -35.23 -13.05 -15.16
N ALA A 113 -36.49 -13.32 -15.48
CA ALA A 113 -37.32 -12.50 -16.35
C ALA A 113 -38.76 -12.48 -15.82
N SER A 114 -39.52 -11.47 -16.21
CA SER A 114 -40.95 -11.38 -15.93
C SER A 114 -41.75 -11.72 -17.17
N SER A 115 -42.92 -12.34 -17.00
CA SER A 115 -43.88 -12.61 -18.09
C SER A 115 -44.27 -11.36 -18.90
N LYS A 116 -44.16 -10.16 -18.32
CA LYS A 116 -44.40 -8.88 -19.03
C LYS A 116 -43.24 -8.46 -19.95
N THR A 117 -42.11 -9.18 -19.93
CA THR A 117 -40.87 -8.86 -20.67
C THR A 117 -40.52 -9.83 -21.80
N GLU A 118 -41.42 -10.76 -22.15
CA GLU A 118 -41.23 -11.85 -23.14
C GLU A 118 -40.69 -11.40 -24.52
N LYS A 119 -40.87 -10.12 -24.90
CA LYS A 119 -40.47 -9.58 -26.21
C LYS A 119 -39.14 -8.80 -26.20
N VAL A 120 -38.45 -8.72 -25.06
CA VAL A 120 -37.20 -7.95 -24.92
C VAL A 120 -36.02 -8.92 -24.78
N LYS A 121 -34.96 -8.74 -25.59
CA LYS A 121 -33.74 -9.58 -25.60
C LYS A 121 -32.88 -9.52 -24.32
N VAL A 122 -33.37 -8.90 -23.25
CA VAL A 122 -32.58 -8.58 -22.04
C VAL A 122 -33.15 -9.34 -20.85
N SER A 123 -32.33 -10.18 -20.21
CA SER A 123 -32.63 -10.76 -18.89
C SER A 123 -31.69 -10.19 -17.85
N ASN A 124 -32.22 -9.95 -16.65
CA ASN A 124 -31.45 -9.35 -15.58
C ASN A 124 -30.79 -10.42 -14.71
N TRP A 125 -29.54 -10.18 -14.37
CA TRP A 125 -28.84 -10.91 -13.31
C TRP A 125 -29.55 -10.64 -12.00
N ILE A 126 -30.11 -11.69 -11.39
CA ILE A 126 -31.01 -11.58 -10.24
C ILE A 126 -30.46 -12.28 -9.00
N GLY A 127 -29.28 -12.92 -9.08
CA GLY A 127 -28.62 -13.47 -7.92
C GLY A 127 -27.50 -14.45 -8.23
N PHE A 128 -26.96 -15.03 -7.17
CA PHE A 128 -25.91 -16.04 -7.28
C PHE A 128 -26.06 -17.15 -6.23
N VAL A 129 -25.52 -18.32 -6.57
CA VAL A 129 -25.32 -19.44 -5.66
C VAL A 129 -23.83 -19.48 -5.31
N ALA A 130 -23.53 -19.58 -4.02
CA ALA A 130 -22.20 -19.72 -3.48
C ALA A 130 -22.13 -20.88 -2.49
N VAL A 131 -20.94 -21.40 -2.25
CA VAL A 131 -20.71 -22.45 -1.25
C VAL A 131 -19.54 -22.05 -0.36
N ALA A 132 -19.65 -22.34 0.94
CA ALA A 132 -18.57 -22.10 1.89
C ALA A 132 -17.32 -22.90 1.45
N THR A 133 -16.16 -22.24 1.39
CA THR A 133 -14.85 -22.89 1.15
C THR A 133 -14.48 -23.77 2.34
N ASP A 134 -13.38 -24.52 2.27
CA ASP A 134 -12.96 -25.36 3.41
C ASP A 134 -12.69 -24.54 4.68
N GLU A 135 -12.12 -23.35 4.53
CA GLU A 135 -11.99 -22.40 5.64
C GLU A 135 -13.34 -21.87 6.12
N GLY A 136 -14.28 -21.66 5.20
CA GLY A 136 -15.65 -21.23 5.50
C GLY A 136 -16.39 -22.28 6.30
N LYS A 137 -16.28 -23.55 5.88
CA LYS A 137 -16.82 -24.70 6.60
C LYS A 137 -16.31 -24.75 8.04
N VAL A 138 -15.01 -24.58 8.25
CA VAL A 138 -14.42 -24.55 9.61
C VAL A 138 -14.98 -23.38 10.41
N ALA A 139 -15.10 -22.19 9.82
CA ALA A 139 -15.58 -20.99 10.51
C ALA A 139 -17.09 -21.05 10.85
N LEU A 140 -17.87 -21.71 10.01
CA LEU A 140 -19.33 -21.81 10.11
C LEU A 140 -19.81 -23.08 10.82
N GLY A 141 -18.90 -24.03 11.06
CA GLY A 141 -19.21 -25.35 11.62
C GLY A 141 -19.79 -26.35 10.63
N ARG A 142 -20.13 -25.94 9.41
CA ARG A 142 -20.75 -26.78 8.37
C ARG A 142 -20.53 -26.21 6.97
N ARG A 143 -20.75 -27.04 5.94
CA ARG A 143 -20.72 -26.61 4.53
C ARG A 143 -22.02 -25.89 4.19
N ASP A 144 -22.01 -24.57 4.26
CA ASP A 144 -23.18 -23.77 3.90
C ASP A 144 -23.26 -23.52 2.39
N ILE A 145 -24.40 -23.89 1.78
CA ILE A 145 -24.77 -23.48 0.42
C ILE A 145 -25.62 -22.23 0.55
N LEU A 146 -25.11 -21.12 0.04
CA LEU A 146 -25.72 -19.81 0.15
C LEU A 146 -26.34 -19.40 -1.19
N ILE A 147 -27.63 -19.05 -1.16
CA ILE A 147 -28.37 -18.54 -2.32
C ILE A 147 -28.76 -17.09 -2.02
N VAL A 148 -28.33 -16.18 -2.89
CA VAL A 148 -28.48 -14.74 -2.67
C VAL A 148 -29.32 -14.15 -3.79
N TRP A 149 -30.45 -13.55 -3.43
CA TRP A 149 -31.38 -12.91 -4.34
C TRP A 149 -31.24 -11.39 -4.31
N ARG A 150 -31.18 -10.79 -5.50
CA ARG A 150 -31.14 -9.34 -5.69
C ARG A 150 -32.53 -8.74 -5.49
N GLY A 151 -32.62 -7.61 -4.78
CA GLY A 151 -33.83 -6.80 -4.76
C GLY A 151 -34.00 -5.88 -5.95
N THR A 152 -34.96 -4.96 -5.83
CA THR A 152 -35.41 -4.04 -6.88
C THR A 152 -34.38 -2.96 -7.15
N ILE A 153 -34.05 -2.75 -8.42
CA ILE A 153 -33.12 -1.69 -8.86
C ILE A 153 -33.65 -0.97 -10.12
N THR A 154 -34.46 -1.63 -10.95
CA THR A 154 -34.96 -1.07 -12.22
C THR A 154 -36.45 -0.73 -12.18
N VAL A 155 -36.86 0.26 -12.98
CA VAL A 155 -38.26 0.75 -13.08
C VAL A 155 -39.25 -0.33 -13.57
N SER A 156 -38.80 -1.30 -14.38
CA SER A 156 -39.67 -2.40 -14.83
C SER A 156 -39.96 -3.41 -13.73
N GLU A 157 -39.01 -3.63 -12.81
CA GLU A 157 -39.20 -4.51 -11.64
C GLU A 157 -40.18 -3.88 -10.64
N TRP A 158 -40.15 -2.56 -10.47
CA TRP A 158 -41.17 -1.83 -9.71
C TRP A 158 -42.60 -2.11 -10.20
N ASN A 159 -42.83 -2.19 -11.51
CA ASN A 159 -44.17 -2.49 -12.05
C ASN A 159 -44.66 -3.91 -11.71
N ASP A 160 -43.74 -4.84 -11.43
CA ASP A 160 -44.07 -6.19 -10.98
C ASP A 160 -44.20 -6.26 -9.45
N ASP A 161 -43.47 -5.41 -8.70
CA ASP A 161 -43.64 -5.23 -7.26
C ASP A 161 -44.99 -4.57 -6.89
N PHE A 162 -45.54 -3.75 -7.80
CA PHE A 162 -46.89 -3.16 -7.65
C PHE A 162 -48.03 -4.10 -8.10
N GLU A 163 -47.73 -5.30 -8.60
CA GLU A 163 -48.73 -6.29 -9.02
C GLU A 163 -49.39 -6.96 -7.81
N SER A 164 -50.45 -6.38 -7.26
CA SER A 164 -51.13 -6.95 -6.08
C SER A 164 -51.84 -8.29 -6.30
N SER A 165 -51.99 -8.75 -7.54
CA SER A 165 -52.69 -10.00 -7.87
C SER A 165 -52.01 -11.23 -7.28
N MET A 166 -52.80 -12.25 -6.96
CA MET A 166 -52.34 -13.53 -6.43
C MET A 166 -52.58 -14.66 -7.44
N VAL A 167 -51.64 -15.62 -7.49
CA VAL A 167 -51.67 -16.78 -8.38
C VAL A 167 -51.36 -18.07 -7.62
N GLN A 168 -51.82 -19.21 -8.13
CA GLN A 168 -51.48 -20.51 -7.58
C GLN A 168 -50.04 -20.91 -7.97
N PRO A 169 -49.16 -21.25 -7.01
CA PRO A 169 -47.77 -21.62 -7.27
C PRO A 169 -47.60 -23.11 -7.67
N ILE A 170 -48.13 -23.49 -8.84
CA ILE A 170 -48.18 -24.88 -9.33
C ILE A 170 -46.80 -25.53 -9.40
N GLU A 171 -45.78 -24.81 -9.86
CA GLU A 171 -44.42 -25.31 -10.01
C GLU A 171 -43.74 -25.63 -8.67
N ILE A 172 -44.18 -25.00 -7.57
CA ILE A 172 -43.61 -25.18 -6.22
C ILE A 172 -44.36 -26.31 -5.47
N PHE A 173 -45.69 -26.24 -5.37
CA PHE A 173 -46.48 -27.15 -4.54
C PHE A 173 -47.19 -28.29 -5.31
N ARG A 174 -47.12 -28.30 -6.64
CA ARG A 174 -47.70 -29.34 -7.54
C ARG A 174 -49.18 -29.63 -7.22
N GLU A 175 -49.59 -30.89 -7.13
CA GLU A 175 -50.99 -31.32 -6.89
C GLU A 175 -51.54 -30.90 -5.50
N ASN A 176 -50.71 -30.35 -4.60
CA ASN A 176 -51.13 -29.86 -3.27
C ASN A 176 -51.39 -28.33 -3.24
N THR A 177 -51.71 -27.70 -4.38
CA THR A 177 -51.98 -26.25 -4.45
C THR A 177 -53.39 -25.82 -4.08
N ASP A 178 -54.30 -26.75 -3.74
CA ASP A 178 -55.70 -26.42 -3.44
C ASP A 178 -55.78 -25.32 -2.36
N ASN A 179 -56.09 -24.09 -2.80
CA ASN A 179 -56.23 -22.87 -2.00
C ASN A 179 -54.95 -22.19 -1.51
N ILE A 180 -53.75 -22.54 -2.01
CA ILE A 180 -52.51 -21.77 -1.73
C ILE A 180 -52.33 -20.70 -2.80
N LEU A 181 -52.14 -19.45 -2.37
CA LEU A 181 -51.92 -18.33 -3.29
C LEU A 181 -50.70 -17.50 -2.90
N VAL A 182 -49.94 -17.06 -3.91
CA VAL A 182 -48.75 -16.21 -3.76
C VAL A 182 -48.83 -15.00 -4.68
N HIS A 183 -48.03 -13.99 -4.38
CA HIS A 183 -47.91 -12.79 -5.19
C HIS A 183 -47.49 -13.10 -6.63
N LYS A 184 -48.30 -12.68 -7.60
CA LYS A 184 -48.12 -13.00 -9.02
C LYS A 184 -46.81 -12.46 -9.59
N GLY A 185 -46.44 -11.22 -9.25
CA GLY A 185 -45.17 -10.61 -9.68
C GLY A 185 -43.93 -11.42 -9.25
N PHE A 186 -43.80 -11.70 -7.95
CA PHE A 186 -42.69 -12.49 -7.40
C PHE A 186 -42.65 -13.90 -8.00
N TYR A 187 -43.82 -14.53 -8.15
CA TYR A 187 -43.92 -15.85 -8.77
C TYR A 187 -43.44 -15.85 -10.22
N SER A 188 -43.92 -14.88 -11.00
CA SER A 188 -43.54 -14.70 -12.41
C SER A 188 -42.03 -14.52 -12.57
N ILE A 189 -41.39 -13.68 -11.76
CA ILE A 189 -39.93 -13.48 -11.80
C ILE A 189 -39.16 -14.77 -11.49
N TYR A 190 -39.71 -15.60 -10.59
CA TYR A 190 -39.09 -16.83 -10.15
C TYR A 190 -39.18 -17.94 -11.22
N THR A 191 -40.31 -18.07 -11.91
CA THR A 191 -40.62 -19.22 -12.79
C THR A 191 -40.61 -18.93 -14.29
N SER A 192 -40.68 -17.66 -14.73
CA SER A 192 -40.81 -17.34 -16.16
C SER A 192 -39.53 -17.60 -16.96
N LEU A 193 -39.72 -18.02 -18.21
CA LEU A 193 -38.67 -18.08 -19.23
C LEU A 193 -38.67 -16.81 -20.08
N ASN A 194 -37.51 -16.45 -20.62
CA ASN A 194 -37.43 -15.46 -21.70
C ASN A 194 -36.82 -16.11 -22.93
N HIS A 195 -37.66 -16.54 -23.87
CA HIS A 195 -37.25 -17.22 -25.09
C HIS A 195 -36.38 -16.35 -26.02
N ALA A 196 -36.41 -15.03 -25.86
CA ALA A 196 -35.58 -14.09 -26.62
C ALA A 196 -34.18 -13.86 -26.01
N SER A 197 -33.94 -14.29 -24.78
CA SER A 197 -32.67 -14.14 -24.06
C SER A 197 -31.77 -15.36 -24.20
N ASN A 198 -30.46 -15.19 -24.04
CA ASN A 198 -29.50 -16.30 -23.99
C ASN A 198 -29.33 -16.87 -22.57
N PHE A 199 -29.80 -16.17 -21.52
CA PHE A 199 -29.50 -16.53 -20.13
C PHE A 199 -30.55 -17.42 -19.46
N ASN A 200 -31.83 -17.25 -19.79
CA ASN A 200 -32.96 -17.99 -19.21
C ASN A 200 -33.97 -18.42 -20.29
N ARG A 201 -33.44 -18.86 -21.45
CA ARG A 201 -34.22 -19.30 -22.61
C ARG A 201 -34.99 -20.59 -22.35
N THR A 202 -34.33 -21.51 -21.68
CA THR A 202 -34.74 -22.90 -21.47
C THR A 202 -34.86 -23.26 -19.99
N THR A 203 -34.32 -22.43 -19.10
CA THR A 203 -34.33 -22.62 -17.65
C THR A 203 -34.68 -21.31 -16.96
N SER A 204 -35.67 -21.35 -16.07
CA SER A 204 -36.08 -20.20 -15.26
C SER A 204 -35.05 -19.88 -14.18
N ALA A 205 -35.23 -18.77 -13.45
CA ALA A 205 -34.36 -18.47 -12.30
C ALA A 205 -34.43 -19.59 -11.26
N ARG A 206 -35.65 -20.11 -11.01
CA ARG A 206 -35.91 -21.30 -10.22
C ARG A 206 -35.08 -22.49 -10.68
N ASP A 207 -35.19 -22.88 -11.96
CA ASP A 207 -34.52 -24.08 -12.47
C ASP A 207 -33.00 -23.97 -12.36
N GLN A 208 -32.44 -22.79 -12.68
CA GLN A 208 -31.00 -22.52 -12.59
C GLN A 208 -30.48 -22.71 -11.16
N VAL A 209 -31.23 -22.26 -10.15
CA VAL A 209 -30.89 -22.42 -8.73
C VAL A 209 -31.05 -23.86 -8.29
N LEU A 210 -32.19 -24.51 -8.56
CA LEU A 210 -32.44 -25.89 -8.12
C LEU A 210 -31.43 -26.87 -8.72
N GLU A 211 -31.05 -26.69 -9.99
CA GLU A 211 -30.03 -27.50 -10.64
C GLU A 211 -28.66 -27.37 -9.94
N GLU A 212 -28.28 -26.15 -9.58
CA GLU A 212 -26.98 -25.89 -8.94
C GLU A 212 -26.95 -26.35 -7.48
N VAL A 213 -28.04 -26.13 -6.74
CA VAL A 213 -28.21 -26.67 -5.39
C VAL A 213 -28.11 -28.19 -5.46
N LYS A 214 -28.83 -28.85 -6.39
CA LYS A 214 -28.74 -30.30 -6.57
C LYS A 214 -27.29 -30.76 -6.81
N ARG A 215 -26.57 -30.07 -7.70
CA ARG A 215 -25.16 -30.36 -8.00
C ARG A 215 -24.28 -30.27 -6.76
N LEU A 216 -24.42 -29.19 -5.97
CA LEU A 216 -23.66 -28.97 -4.74
C LEU A 216 -24.03 -29.98 -3.65
N MET A 217 -25.31 -30.30 -3.49
CA MET A 217 -25.79 -31.32 -2.56
C MET A 217 -25.24 -32.70 -2.89
N ASP A 218 -25.15 -33.05 -4.17
CA ASP A 218 -24.54 -34.31 -4.61
C ASP A 218 -23.03 -34.34 -4.40
N GLN A 219 -22.35 -33.20 -4.63
CA GLN A 219 -20.91 -33.03 -4.40
C GLN A 219 -20.54 -33.18 -2.92
N TYR A 220 -21.29 -32.55 -2.02
CA TYR A 220 -20.98 -32.50 -0.58
C TYR A 220 -21.83 -33.46 0.27
N LYS A 221 -22.44 -34.48 -0.33
CA LYS A 221 -23.34 -35.43 0.35
C LYS A 221 -22.76 -36.20 1.54
N LYS A 222 -21.43 -36.17 1.75
CA LYS A 222 -20.72 -36.83 2.86
C LYS A 222 -20.36 -35.85 3.99
N GLU A 223 -20.73 -34.59 3.86
CA GLU A 223 -20.44 -33.53 4.83
C GLU A 223 -21.73 -33.09 5.53
N GLU A 224 -21.58 -32.39 6.66
CA GLU A 224 -22.67 -31.64 7.27
C GLU A 224 -22.94 -30.38 6.43
N VAL A 225 -24.16 -30.28 5.89
CA VAL A 225 -24.56 -29.25 4.91
C VAL A 225 -25.76 -28.46 5.45
N SER A 226 -25.80 -27.16 5.18
CA SER A 226 -26.97 -26.31 5.34
C SER A 226 -27.26 -25.53 4.08
N ILE A 227 -28.51 -25.12 3.88
CA ILE A 227 -28.88 -24.21 2.80
C ILE A 227 -29.35 -22.90 3.42
N SER A 228 -28.62 -21.83 3.16
CA SER A 228 -28.99 -20.49 3.59
C SER A 228 -29.48 -19.69 2.38
N VAL A 229 -30.64 -19.07 2.50
CA VAL A 229 -31.21 -18.21 1.46
C VAL A 229 -31.32 -16.79 2.02
N THR A 230 -30.91 -15.79 1.24
CA THR A 230 -31.01 -14.40 1.70
C THR A 230 -31.33 -13.47 0.55
N GLY A 231 -31.94 -12.34 0.89
CA GLY A 231 -32.33 -11.31 -0.04
C GLY A 231 -32.72 -10.04 0.68
N HIS A 232 -32.92 -8.97 -0.08
CA HIS A 232 -33.42 -7.69 0.41
C HIS A 232 -34.56 -7.21 -0.49
N SER A 233 -35.61 -6.60 0.07
CA SER A 233 -36.76 -6.07 -0.69
C SER A 233 -37.39 -7.17 -1.57
N LEU A 234 -37.62 -6.96 -2.88
CA LEU A 234 -38.04 -8.01 -3.83
C LEU A 234 -37.20 -9.31 -3.70
N GLY A 235 -35.90 -9.18 -3.46
CA GLY A 235 -35.00 -10.32 -3.29
C GLY A 235 -35.37 -11.16 -2.07
N SER A 236 -35.92 -10.56 -1.02
CA SER A 236 -36.44 -11.29 0.14
C SER A 236 -37.70 -12.09 -0.19
N SER A 237 -38.58 -11.56 -1.03
CA SER A 237 -39.75 -12.30 -1.50
C SER A 237 -39.35 -13.50 -2.34
N LEU A 238 -38.39 -13.33 -3.25
CA LEU A 238 -37.83 -14.41 -4.07
C LEU A 238 -37.07 -15.43 -3.22
N ALA A 239 -36.32 -14.97 -2.22
CA ALA A 239 -35.65 -15.83 -1.24
C ALA A 239 -36.65 -16.67 -0.43
N THR A 240 -37.81 -16.10 -0.08
CA THR A 240 -38.91 -16.82 0.60
C THR A 240 -39.43 -17.95 -0.29
N LEU A 241 -39.83 -17.64 -1.53
CA LEU A 241 -40.29 -18.64 -2.49
C LEU A 241 -39.24 -19.73 -2.72
N CYS A 242 -37.97 -19.33 -2.87
CA CYS A 242 -36.85 -20.23 -3.10
C CYS A 242 -36.57 -21.16 -1.91
N ALA A 243 -36.60 -20.64 -0.68
CA ALA A 243 -36.37 -21.44 0.52
C ALA A 243 -37.47 -22.51 0.69
N ILE A 244 -38.72 -22.13 0.43
CA ILE A 244 -39.87 -23.03 0.48
C ILE A 244 -39.78 -24.08 -0.62
N ASP A 245 -39.52 -23.67 -1.86
CA ASP A 245 -39.38 -24.57 -3.01
C ASP A 245 -38.27 -25.60 -2.75
N ILE A 246 -37.12 -25.17 -2.24
CA ILE A 246 -36.05 -26.09 -1.83
C ILE A 246 -36.54 -27.04 -0.73
N ALA A 247 -37.23 -26.54 0.29
CA ALA A 247 -37.71 -27.34 1.42
C ALA A 247 -38.76 -28.39 1.03
N VAL A 248 -39.64 -28.09 0.06
CA VAL A 248 -40.67 -29.03 -0.44
C VAL A 248 -40.16 -29.91 -1.60
N SER A 249 -39.13 -29.47 -2.32
CA SER A 249 -38.58 -30.21 -3.45
C SER A 249 -37.82 -31.46 -3.01
N GLN A 250 -37.74 -32.45 -3.92
CA GLN A 250 -36.89 -33.62 -3.74
C GLN A 250 -35.38 -33.31 -3.80
N VAL A 251 -34.99 -32.06 -4.09
CA VAL A 251 -33.58 -31.64 -4.15
C VAL A 251 -32.99 -31.58 -2.74
N ASN A 252 -33.77 -31.16 -1.75
CA ASN A 252 -33.33 -31.15 -0.36
C ASN A 252 -33.46 -32.54 0.27
N LYS A 253 -32.33 -33.19 0.54
CA LYS A 253 -32.25 -34.52 1.18
C LYS A 253 -32.41 -34.43 2.71
N GLY A 254 -33.30 -33.56 3.20
CA GLY A 254 -33.61 -33.38 4.63
C GLY A 254 -32.67 -32.46 5.41
N PHE A 255 -31.85 -31.64 4.73
CA PHE A 255 -30.97 -30.67 5.39
C PHE A 255 -31.72 -29.39 5.78
N PRO A 256 -31.25 -28.63 6.80
CA PRO A 256 -31.90 -27.40 7.23
C PRO A 256 -31.80 -26.32 6.14
N VAL A 257 -32.93 -25.66 5.90
CA VAL A 257 -33.07 -24.50 5.02
C VAL A 257 -33.42 -23.29 5.87
N THR A 258 -32.57 -22.27 5.86
CA THR A 258 -32.77 -21.05 6.64
C THR A 258 -32.82 -19.83 5.73
N ALA A 259 -33.87 -19.02 5.84
CA ALA A 259 -34.01 -17.77 5.11
C ALA A 259 -33.77 -16.56 6.04
N PHE A 260 -32.79 -15.71 5.69
CA PHE A 260 -32.53 -14.44 6.35
C PHE A 260 -32.95 -13.30 5.43
N LEU A 261 -34.09 -12.67 5.76
CA LEU A 261 -34.82 -11.79 4.86
C LEU A 261 -34.80 -10.36 5.37
N PHE A 262 -34.26 -9.43 4.59
CA PHE A 262 -34.18 -8.02 4.97
C PHE A 262 -35.27 -7.23 4.22
N ALA A 263 -36.02 -6.39 4.93
CA ALA A 263 -37.05 -5.55 4.31
C ALA A 263 -38.07 -6.34 3.47
N SER A 264 -38.46 -7.53 3.90
CA SER A 264 -39.29 -8.44 3.10
C SER A 264 -40.74 -7.96 2.97
N PRO A 265 -41.25 -7.73 1.74
CA PRO A 265 -42.68 -7.67 1.49
C PRO A 265 -43.37 -8.99 1.88
N ARG A 266 -44.70 -8.95 1.96
CA ARG A 266 -45.53 -10.14 2.16
C ARG A 266 -45.65 -10.92 0.84
N VAL A 267 -45.57 -12.24 0.92
CA VAL A 267 -45.39 -13.10 -0.27
C VAL A 267 -46.64 -13.88 -0.65
N GLY A 268 -47.48 -14.26 0.31
CA GLY A 268 -48.69 -15.04 0.05
C GLY A 268 -49.72 -14.88 1.15
N GLU A 269 -50.83 -15.60 1.04
CA GLU A 269 -51.94 -15.53 1.97
C GLU A 269 -51.84 -16.55 3.14
N ILE A 270 -52.90 -16.70 3.91
CA ILE A 270 -52.92 -17.49 5.14
C ILE A 270 -52.64 -18.99 4.94
N ASN A 271 -53.06 -19.60 3.83
CA ASN A 271 -52.77 -20.99 3.52
C ASN A 271 -51.31 -21.16 3.07
N PHE A 272 -50.75 -20.20 2.34
CA PHE A 272 -49.31 -20.13 2.09
C PHE A 272 -48.51 -20.05 3.40
N LYS A 273 -48.91 -19.19 4.35
CA LYS A 273 -48.29 -19.13 5.69
C LYS A 273 -48.35 -20.48 6.41
N LYS A 274 -49.52 -21.10 6.48
CA LYS A 274 -49.69 -22.44 7.09
C LYS A 274 -48.82 -23.49 6.41
N ALA A 275 -48.71 -23.45 5.08
CA ALA A 275 -47.86 -24.37 4.34
C ALA A 275 -46.40 -24.21 4.73
N CYS A 276 -45.93 -22.97 4.93
CA CYS A 276 -44.57 -22.70 5.40
C CYS A 276 -44.32 -23.18 6.82
N GLU A 277 -45.25 -22.90 7.75
CA GLU A 277 -45.14 -23.26 9.17
C GLU A 277 -45.13 -24.79 9.40
N ASN A 278 -45.71 -25.56 8.47
CA ASN A 278 -45.71 -27.02 8.53
C ASN A 278 -44.40 -27.68 8.07
N LEU A 279 -43.45 -26.93 7.49
CA LEU A 279 -42.17 -27.45 7.00
C LEU A 279 -41.12 -27.46 8.12
N LYS A 280 -40.90 -28.63 8.72
CA LYS A 280 -40.01 -28.79 9.90
C LYS A 280 -38.54 -28.43 9.67
N ASN A 281 -38.06 -28.51 8.44
CA ASN A 281 -36.68 -28.22 8.03
C ASN A 281 -36.50 -26.78 7.51
N LEU A 282 -37.54 -25.95 7.55
CA LEU A 282 -37.52 -24.58 7.07
C LEU A 282 -37.59 -23.60 8.25
N HIS A 283 -36.65 -22.67 8.31
CA HIS A 283 -36.66 -21.57 9.26
C HIS A 283 -36.59 -20.24 8.52
N ILE A 284 -37.47 -19.31 8.84
CA ILE A 284 -37.52 -17.99 8.20
C ILE A 284 -37.39 -16.93 9.28
N LEU A 285 -36.41 -16.04 9.15
CA LEU A 285 -36.23 -14.85 9.97
C LEU A 285 -36.33 -13.61 9.09
N ARG A 286 -37.33 -12.78 9.36
CA ARG A 286 -37.56 -11.49 8.72
C ARG A 286 -37.02 -10.39 9.62
N ILE A 287 -36.19 -9.53 9.05
CA ILE A 287 -35.70 -8.32 9.70
C ILE A 287 -36.52 -7.15 9.13
N THR A 288 -37.19 -6.41 10.00
CA THR A 288 -38.06 -5.29 9.63
C THR A 288 -37.60 -4.02 10.32
N ASN A 289 -37.56 -2.91 9.60
CA ASN A 289 -37.23 -1.60 10.16
C ASN A 289 -38.51 -0.78 10.41
N ALA A 290 -38.63 -0.16 11.59
CA ALA A 290 -39.81 0.61 12.00
C ALA A 290 -40.16 1.75 11.01
N SER A 291 -39.15 2.35 10.37
CA SER A 291 -39.32 3.40 9.36
C SER A 291 -39.60 2.88 7.94
N ASP A 292 -39.67 1.57 7.72
CA ASP A 292 -39.82 0.97 6.38
C ASP A 292 -41.22 0.36 6.16
N LEU A 293 -42.02 1.08 5.36
CA LEU A 293 -43.39 0.69 5.01
C LEU A 293 -43.47 -0.50 4.06
N ILE A 294 -42.41 -0.82 3.31
CA ILE A 294 -42.43 -1.91 2.31
C ILE A 294 -42.69 -3.27 2.98
N THR A 295 -42.23 -3.45 4.22
CA THR A 295 -42.44 -4.67 5.00
C THR A 295 -43.90 -4.96 5.33
N LYS A 296 -44.79 -3.97 5.19
CA LYS A 296 -46.23 -4.07 5.46
C LYS A 296 -47.06 -4.24 4.19
N LEU A 297 -46.41 -4.24 3.02
CA LEU A 297 -47.06 -4.35 1.72
C LEU A 297 -46.81 -5.71 1.08
N PRO A 298 -47.70 -6.15 0.17
CA PRO A 298 -49.08 -5.65 0.02
C PRO A 298 -49.97 -6.08 1.20
N ASP A 299 -51.08 -5.36 1.43
CA ASP A 299 -52.07 -5.76 2.46
C ASP A 299 -53.09 -6.76 1.91
N ARG A 300 -53.60 -6.50 0.69
CA ARG A 300 -54.59 -7.34 0.01
C ARG A 300 -54.24 -7.52 -1.46
N GLY A 301 -54.69 -8.64 -2.02
CA GLY A 301 -54.51 -8.98 -3.43
C GLY A 301 -55.74 -9.67 -4.01
N GLN A 302 -55.97 -9.44 -5.30
CA GLN A 302 -57.06 -10.09 -6.05
C GLN A 302 -56.60 -11.46 -6.57
N VAL A 303 -57.45 -12.48 -6.50
CA VAL A 303 -57.14 -13.80 -7.07
C VAL A 303 -57.22 -13.75 -8.59
N GLU A 304 -56.17 -14.22 -9.27
CA GLU A 304 -56.11 -14.24 -10.74
C GLU A 304 -57.31 -15.02 -11.33
N GLY A 305 -58.02 -14.37 -12.26
CA GLY A 305 -59.21 -14.94 -12.92
C GLY A 305 -60.52 -14.77 -12.14
N CYS A 306 -60.52 -14.11 -10.98
CA CYS A 306 -61.73 -13.84 -10.20
C CYS A 306 -61.82 -12.37 -9.74
N GLU A 307 -62.70 -11.58 -10.35
CA GLU A 307 -62.78 -10.13 -10.07
C GLU A 307 -63.26 -9.79 -8.63
N THR A 308 -63.96 -10.71 -7.98
CA THR A 308 -64.61 -10.47 -6.67
C THR A 308 -63.88 -11.11 -5.49
N ASP A 309 -62.89 -11.98 -5.71
CA ASP A 309 -62.16 -12.67 -4.63
C ASP A 309 -60.88 -11.90 -4.27
N TRP A 310 -60.88 -11.29 -3.09
CA TRP A 310 -59.75 -10.55 -2.52
C TRP A 310 -59.28 -11.25 -1.24
N ARG A 311 -57.97 -11.51 -1.15
CA ARG A 311 -57.34 -12.17 -0.01
C ARG A 311 -56.34 -11.26 0.67
N VAL A 312 -56.13 -11.49 1.96
CA VAL A 312 -55.15 -10.76 2.78
C VAL A 312 -53.81 -11.47 2.68
N TYR A 313 -52.75 -10.69 2.49
CA TYR A 313 -51.38 -11.18 2.52
C TYR A 313 -50.89 -11.31 3.96
N GLU A 314 -50.13 -12.36 4.24
CA GLU A 314 -49.67 -12.71 5.58
C GLU A 314 -48.14 -12.72 5.66
N ASP A 315 -47.63 -12.32 6.82
CA ASP A 315 -46.22 -12.39 7.17
C ASP A 315 -45.83 -13.84 7.55
N VAL A 316 -44.73 -14.33 7.00
CA VAL A 316 -44.24 -15.71 7.22
C VAL A 316 -42.91 -15.71 7.97
N GLY A 317 -42.80 -16.55 9.00
CA GLY A 317 -41.59 -16.71 9.81
C GLY A 317 -41.54 -15.83 11.06
N PHE A 318 -40.37 -15.81 11.71
CA PHE A 318 -40.10 -15.01 12.90
C PHE A 318 -39.66 -13.61 12.50
N GLU A 319 -39.98 -12.61 13.33
CA GLU A 319 -39.63 -11.21 13.07
C GLU A 319 -38.59 -10.71 14.08
N LEU A 320 -37.53 -10.07 13.58
CA LEU A 320 -36.64 -9.18 14.32
C LEU A 320 -36.95 -7.74 13.91
N SER A 321 -37.63 -7.01 14.77
CA SER A 321 -37.95 -5.60 14.54
C SER A 321 -36.80 -4.71 15.04
N ILE A 322 -36.25 -3.89 14.15
CA ILE A 322 -35.24 -2.86 14.46
C ILE A 322 -35.84 -1.47 14.26
N ASP A 323 -35.30 -0.48 14.95
CA ASP A 323 -35.71 0.91 14.80
C ASP A 323 -34.49 1.80 14.58
N THR A 324 -34.22 2.12 13.32
CA THR A 324 -33.08 2.98 12.96
C THR A 324 -33.34 4.45 13.24
N THR A 325 -34.58 4.86 13.53
CA THR A 325 -34.88 6.26 13.88
C THR A 325 -34.22 6.69 15.20
N LYS A 326 -33.87 5.70 16.04
CA LYS A 326 -33.13 5.90 17.29
C LYS A 326 -31.63 6.16 17.12
N SER A 327 -31.09 5.99 15.92
CA SER A 327 -29.65 6.13 15.68
C SER A 327 -29.25 7.59 15.56
N ASP A 328 -28.35 8.05 16.43
CA ASP A 328 -27.76 9.40 16.39
C ASP A 328 -26.89 9.67 15.15
N TYR A 329 -26.58 8.66 14.35
CA TYR A 329 -25.80 8.80 13.11
C TYR A 329 -26.62 9.27 11.91
N LEU A 330 -27.94 9.04 11.92
CA LEU A 330 -28.82 9.18 10.76
C LEU A 330 -29.52 10.55 10.73
N LYS A 331 -29.83 11.06 9.52
CA LYS A 331 -30.70 12.23 9.37
C LYS A 331 -32.11 11.91 9.87
N LYS A 332 -32.91 12.94 10.21
CA LYS A 332 -34.27 12.76 10.73
C LYS A 332 -35.23 12.16 9.71
N GLU A 333 -35.08 12.52 8.44
CA GLU A 333 -35.87 12.00 7.33
C GLU A 333 -34.93 11.27 6.38
N ILE A 334 -35.00 9.94 6.39
CA ILE A 334 -34.18 9.07 5.54
C ILE A 334 -35.05 7.99 4.90
N ASN A 335 -34.54 7.41 3.82
CA ASN A 335 -35.10 6.18 3.29
C ASN A 335 -34.67 4.98 4.15
N GLY A 336 -35.53 4.60 5.10
CA GLY A 336 -35.30 3.46 5.99
C GLY A 336 -35.29 2.09 5.28
N HIS A 337 -35.63 2.03 3.99
CA HIS A 337 -35.63 0.82 3.16
C HIS A 337 -34.24 0.43 2.64
N ILE A 338 -33.21 1.24 2.84
CA ILE A 338 -31.86 0.94 2.31
C ILE A 338 -31.22 -0.20 3.12
N LEU A 339 -30.69 -1.21 2.44
CA LEU A 339 -30.10 -2.39 3.11
C LEU A 339 -28.97 -2.03 4.07
N GLU A 340 -28.09 -1.09 3.73
CA GLU A 340 -27.02 -0.64 4.65
C GLU A 340 -27.58 0.03 5.92
N VAL A 341 -28.75 0.65 5.86
CA VAL A 341 -29.47 1.18 7.03
C VAL A 341 -30.00 0.03 7.89
N TYR A 342 -30.50 -1.06 7.30
CA TYR A 342 -30.85 -2.28 8.02
C TYR A 342 -29.64 -2.92 8.73
N LEU A 343 -28.50 -3.02 8.06
CA LEU A 343 -27.27 -3.61 8.64
C LEU A 343 -26.72 -2.74 9.78
N HIS A 344 -26.82 -1.42 9.66
CA HIS A 344 -26.53 -0.49 10.75
C HIS A 344 -27.49 -0.66 11.93
N GLY A 345 -28.79 -0.78 11.64
CA GLY A 345 -29.81 -1.07 12.65
C GLY A 345 -29.52 -2.35 13.44
N ILE A 346 -29.16 -3.43 12.74
CA ILE A 346 -28.71 -4.68 13.36
C ILE A 346 -27.41 -4.48 14.13
N ALA A 347 -26.47 -3.65 13.68
CA ALA A 347 -25.22 -3.40 14.40
C ALA A 347 -25.43 -2.66 15.73
N GLY A 348 -26.50 -1.86 15.87
CA GLY A 348 -26.73 -1.01 17.04
C GLY A 348 -27.98 -1.24 17.88
N THR A 349 -28.91 -2.11 17.44
CA THR A 349 -30.15 -2.37 18.20
C THR A 349 -29.89 -3.06 19.55
N HIS A 350 -30.58 -2.65 20.60
CA HIS A 350 -30.60 -3.30 21.92
C HIS A 350 -32.00 -3.80 22.31
N GLY A 351 -32.81 -4.16 21.30
CA GLY A 351 -34.23 -4.47 21.48
C GLY A 351 -35.10 -3.29 21.10
N PHE A 352 -36.41 -3.54 20.94
CA PHE A 352 -37.33 -2.52 20.43
C PHE A 352 -37.49 -1.34 21.41
N GLU A 353 -37.41 -1.57 22.71
CA GLU A 353 -37.43 -0.52 23.75
C GLU A 353 -36.03 -0.02 24.15
N GLY A 354 -34.97 -0.71 23.71
CA GLY A 354 -33.59 -0.37 24.06
C GLY A 354 -33.06 0.90 23.39
N GLU A 355 -31.99 1.46 23.97
CA GLU A 355 -31.23 2.56 23.37
C GLU A 355 -30.40 2.07 22.17
N PHE A 356 -30.23 2.93 21.17
CA PHE A 356 -29.36 2.61 20.04
C PHE A 356 -27.90 2.83 20.42
N LYS A 357 -27.08 1.78 20.27
CA LYS A 357 -25.64 1.88 20.48
C LYS A 357 -24.93 0.80 19.67
N LEU A 358 -23.93 1.18 18.88
CA LEU A 358 -23.15 0.23 18.09
C LEU A 358 -22.40 -0.75 19.00
N GLU A 359 -22.79 -2.02 18.96
CA GLU A 359 -22.12 -3.14 19.66
C GLU A 359 -21.00 -3.75 18.80
N MET A 360 -20.91 -3.32 17.54
CA MET A 360 -19.92 -3.81 16.59
C MET A 360 -19.29 -2.64 15.85
N ASN A 361 -17.99 -2.76 15.57
CA ASN A 361 -17.24 -1.80 14.76
C ASN A 361 -17.61 -1.96 13.27
N ARG A 362 -18.79 -1.44 12.89
CA ARG A 362 -19.23 -1.30 11.50
C ARG A 362 -19.07 0.16 11.11
N ASP A 363 -18.36 0.40 10.01
CA ASP A 363 -18.17 1.75 9.48
C ASP A 363 -19.51 2.37 9.08
N ILE A 364 -19.82 3.52 9.64
CA ILE A 364 -21.06 4.26 9.37
C ILE A 364 -21.11 4.75 7.92
N ALA A 365 -19.97 5.00 7.27
CA ALA A 365 -19.90 5.51 5.91
C ALA A 365 -20.57 4.60 4.87
N LEU A 366 -20.69 3.30 5.16
CA LEU A 366 -21.37 2.32 4.31
C LEU A 366 -22.84 2.69 4.04
N MET A 367 -23.49 3.41 4.96
CA MET A 367 -24.90 3.81 4.80
C MET A 367 -25.11 4.78 3.63
N ASN A 368 -24.11 5.61 3.30
CA ASN A 368 -24.19 6.56 2.18
C ASN A 368 -23.81 5.97 0.81
N LYS A 369 -23.66 4.63 0.69
CA LYS A 369 -23.31 3.98 -0.59
C LYS A 369 -24.30 4.32 -1.71
N ALA A 370 -25.61 4.26 -1.41
CA ALA A 370 -26.66 4.42 -2.40
C ALA A 370 -27.41 5.77 -2.29
N ASP A 371 -27.43 6.39 -1.12
CA ASP A 371 -28.26 7.57 -0.82
C ASP A 371 -27.58 8.46 0.23
N ASP A 372 -28.22 9.57 0.61
CA ASP A 372 -27.72 10.53 1.59
C ASP A 372 -28.44 10.39 2.95
N VAL A 373 -28.00 9.44 3.78
CA VAL A 373 -28.71 9.08 5.02
C VAL A 373 -27.98 9.49 6.30
N LEU A 374 -26.68 9.71 6.25
CA LEU A 374 -25.86 10.15 7.39
C LEU A 374 -25.98 11.65 7.64
N LYS A 375 -25.93 12.10 8.90
CA LYS A 375 -25.84 13.54 9.20
C LYS A 375 -24.60 14.17 8.57
N ASP A 376 -24.74 15.38 8.04
CA ASP A 376 -23.67 16.07 7.31
C ASP A 376 -22.41 16.32 8.16
N GLU A 377 -22.55 16.35 9.49
CA GLU A 377 -21.44 16.50 10.46
C GLU A 377 -20.38 15.39 10.37
N TYR A 378 -20.74 14.23 9.83
CA TYR A 378 -19.81 13.12 9.64
C TYR A 378 -18.98 13.24 8.35
N GLY A 379 -19.31 14.18 7.47
CA GLY A 379 -18.51 14.48 6.27
C GLY A 379 -18.43 13.35 5.25
N VAL A 380 -19.42 12.43 5.21
CA VAL A 380 -19.45 11.32 4.26
C VAL A 380 -20.27 11.71 3.02
N PRO A 381 -19.70 11.72 1.80
CA PRO A 381 -20.44 12.06 0.59
C PRO A 381 -21.63 11.13 0.33
N ALA A 382 -22.72 11.67 -0.18
CA ALA A 382 -23.90 10.91 -0.59
C ALA A 382 -23.63 10.05 -1.84
N SER A 383 -24.30 8.89 -1.93
CA SER A 383 -24.27 7.98 -3.10
C SER A 383 -22.86 7.72 -3.63
N TRP A 384 -21.90 7.57 -2.73
CA TRP A 384 -20.47 7.57 -3.08
C TRP A 384 -20.03 6.29 -3.81
N TRP A 385 -20.81 5.21 -3.74
CA TRP A 385 -20.48 3.95 -4.40
C TRP A 385 -20.74 4.03 -5.91
N ILE A 386 -19.72 4.51 -6.62
CA ILE A 386 -19.73 4.61 -8.07
C ILE A 386 -18.42 4.09 -8.64
N GLU A 387 -18.50 3.36 -9.76
CA GLU A 387 -17.30 2.98 -10.49
C GLU A 387 -16.52 4.22 -10.91
N LYS A 388 -15.19 4.13 -10.90
CA LYS A 388 -14.33 5.22 -11.39
C LYS A 388 -14.80 5.59 -12.80
N ASN A 389 -15.09 6.88 -13.00
CA ASN A 389 -15.64 7.42 -14.25
C ASN A 389 -16.92 6.71 -14.74
N LYS A 390 -17.75 6.15 -13.85
CA LYS A 390 -18.93 5.32 -14.18
C LYS A 390 -18.61 4.07 -15.01
N GLY A 391 -17.39 3.57 -14.92
CA GLY A 391 -16.92 2.46 -15.76
C GLY A 391 -16.48 2.88 -17.16
N MET A 392 -16.48 4.19 -17.45
CA MET A 392 -15.82 4.75 -18.63
C MET A 392 -14.32 4.67 -18.41
N MET A 393 -13.74 3.60 -18.90
CA MET A 393 -12.32 3.55 -19.15
C MET A 393 -12.08 4.27 -20.46
N GLN A 394 -11.04 5.09 -20.51
CA GLN A 394 -10.55 5.59 -21.79
C GLN A 394 -10.37 4.37 -22.70
N ASN A 395 -10.99 4.41 -23.88
CA ASN A 395 -11.14 3.25 -24.76
C ASN A 395 -9.74 2.82 -25.21
N GLY A 396 -9.16 1.93 -24.41
CA GLY A 396 -7.77 1.51 -24.38
C GLY A 396 -7.57 0.17 -25.06
N ASN A 397 -8.22 -0.86 -24.50
CA ASN A 397 -7.68 -2.22 -24.67
C ASN A 397 -8.72 -3.35 -24.79
N LYS A 398 -10.05 -3.09 -24.77
CA LYS A 398 -11.03 -4.20 -24.96
C LYS A 398 -10.93 -4.87 -26.33
N ASN A 399 -10.44 -4.16 -27.33
CA ASN A 399 -10.27 -4.68 -28.68
C ASN A 399 -8.97 -5.51 -28.81
N ILE A 400 -7.99 -5.32 -27.93
CA ILE A 400 -6.70 -6.03 -28.00
C ILE A 400 -6.87 -7.52 -27.68
N ALA A 401 -7.60 -7.86 -26.61
CA ALA A 401 -7.85 -9.25 -26.26
C ALA A 401 -8.59 -10.03 -27.36
N GLU A 402 -9.48 -9.38 -28.11
CA GLU A 402 -10.21 -10.03 -29.22
C GLU A 402 -9.38 -10.05 -30.52
N ARG A 403 -8.50 -9.07 -30.73
CA ARG A 403 -7.69 -8.90 -31.95
C ARG A 403 -6.26 -9.40 -31.82
N TRP A 404 -5.87 -9.99 -30.69
CA TRP A 404 -4.46 -10.24 -30.36
C TRP A 404 -3.72 -11.00 -31.46
N ARG A 405 -4.36 -11.98 -32.12
CA ARG A 405 -3.74 -12.72 -33.24
C ARG A 405 -3.38 -11.82 -34.42
N VAL A 406 -4.27 -10.89 -34.78
CA VAL A 406 -4.06 -9.92 -35.85
C VAL A 406 -2.99 -8.90 -35.42
N LEU A 407 -3.04 -8.43 -34.18
CA LEU A 407 -2.05 -7.53 -33.60
C LEU A 407 -0.66 -8.18 -33.45
N SER A 408 -0.61 -9.50 -33.29
CA SER A 408 0.60 -10.33 -33.30
C SER A 408 1.02 -10.77 -34.72
N GLY A 409 0.37 -10.25 -35.75
CA GLY A 409 0.84 -10.37 -37.14
C GLY A 409 0.35 -11.59 -37.91
N ASN A 410 -0.70 -12.30 -37.47
CA ASN A 410 -1.20 -13.49 -38.19
C ASN A 410 -1.49 -13.24 -39.69
N ASN A 411 -1.83 -12.00 -40.07
CA ASN A 411 -2.01 -11.54 -41.45
C ASN A 411 -0.94 -10.52 -41.90
N ASN A 412 0.28 -10.59 -41.36
CA ASN A 412 1.37 -9.66 -41.67
C ASN A 412 1.02 -8.18 -41.45
N TRP A 413 0.15 -7.92 -40.47
CA TRP A 413 -0.35 -6.57 -40.12
C TRP A 413 -0.99 -5.82 -41.30
N GLU A 414 -1.53 -6.55 -42.29
CA GLU A 414 -2.20 -5.97 -43.44
C GLU A 414 -3.31 -5.01 -42.97
N GLY A 415 -3.28 -3.77 -43.49
CA GLY A 415 -4.23 -2.71 -43.16
C GLY A 415 -4.05 -2.07 -41.77
N LEU A 416 -3.02 -2.43 -40.99
CA LEU A 416 -2.80 -1.88 -39.64
C LEU A 416 -1.64 -0.89 -39.52
N LEU A 417 -0.76 -0.80 -40.53
CA LEU A 417 0.47 -0.01 -40.44
C LEU A 417 0.33 1.43 -40.98
N ASP A 418 -0.60 1.67 -41.92
CA ASP A 418 -0.79 2.99 -42.53
C ASP A 418 -2.28 3.29 -42.85
N PRO A 419 -2.96 4.16 -42.07
CA PRO A 419 -2.46 4.77 -40.83
C PRO A 419 -2.31 3.71 -39.73
N LEU A 420 -1.36 3.93 -38.81
CA LEU A 420 -1.11 3.00 -37.71
C LEU A 420 -2.35 2.84 -36.81
N ASP A 421 -2.88 1.61 -36.76
CA ASP A 421 -4.02 1.22 -35.93
C ASP A 421 -3.76 1.52 -34.45
N ASN A 422 -4.75 2.05 -33.74
CA ASN A 422 -4.59 2.50 -32.36
C ASN A 422 -4.38 1.38 -31.35
N ASP A 423 -4.93 0.19 -31.59
CA ASP A 423 -4.68 -0.97 -30.74
C ASP A 423 -3.26 -1.49 -30.98
N LEU A 424 -2.83 -1.59 -32.25
CA LEU A 424 -1.45 -1.94 -32.60
C LEU A 424 -0.46 -0.92 -32.05
N ARG A 425 -0.78 0.37 -32.07
CA ARG A 425 0.03 1.44 -31.46
C ARG A 425 0.29 1.20 -29.98
N ARG A 426 -0.77 0.91 -29.21
CA ARG A 426 -0.67 0.57 -27.78
C ARG A 426 0.11 -0.72 -27.55
N TYR A 427 -0.10 -1.70 -28.43
CA TYR A 427 0.60 -2.99 -28.40
C TYR A 427 2.11 -2.82 -28.60
N LEU A 428 2.52 -2.02 -29.58
CA LEU A 428 3.92 -1.72 -29.85
C LEU A 428 4.55 -0.93 -28.71
N ILE A 429 3.85 0.08 -28.19
CA ILE A 429 4.34 0.83 -27.01
C ILE A 429 4.54 -0.11 -25.84
N HIS A 430 3.59 -1.00 -25.55
CA HIS A 430 3.70 -1.97 -24.47
C HIS A 430 4.96 -2.84 -24.57
N TYR A 431 5.21 -3.47 -25.72
CA TYR A 431 6.41 -4.31 -25.89
C TYR A 431 7.69 -3.48 -25.94
N GLY A 432 7.64 -2.26 -26.47
CA GLY A 432 8.75 -1.32 -26.39
C GLY A 432 9.10 -0.90 -24.96
N GLU A 433 8.09 -0.68 -24.11
CA GLU A 433 8.27 -0.38 -22.69
C GLU A 433 8.90 -1.55 -21.93
N MET A 434 8.64 -2.80 -22.33
CA MET A 434 9.33 -3.97 -21.76
C MET A 434 10.84 -3.91 -22.02
N VAL A 435 11.26 -3.42 -23.19
CA VAL A 435 12.68 -3.18 -23.51
C VAL A 435 13.21 -1.99 -22.71
N GLN A 436 12.45 -0.90 -22.63
CA GLN A 436 12.83 0.28 -21.86
C GLN A 436 12.99 -0.01 -20.36
N ALA A 437 12.18 -0.90 -19.80
CA ALA A 437 12.31 -1.39 -18.43
C ALA A 437 13.70 -2.00 -18.16
N ILE A 438 14.28 -2.68 -19.15
CA ILE A 438 15.64 -3.20 -19.05
C ILE A 438 16.63 -2.04 -18.99
N ARG A 439 16.49 -1.07 -19.89
CA ARG A 439 17.38 0.11 -19.95
C ARG A 439 17.34 0.90 -18.64
N ASP A 440 16.16 1.12 -18.10
CA ASP A 440 15.93 1.88 -16.87
C ASP A 440 16.49 1.18 -15.62
N ALA A 441 16.50 -0.16 -15.62
CA ALA A 441 17.02 -0.97 -14.53
C ALA A 441 18.49 -1.37 -14.69
N PHE A 442 19.11 -1.21 -15.85
CA PHE A 442 20.46 -1.68 -16.10
C PHE A 442 21.51 -0.74 -15.48
N ASN A 443 22.55 -1.31 -14.88
CA ASN A 443 23.65 -0.55 -14.29
C ASN A 443 24.78 -0.30 -15.30
N ASN A 444 24.73 0.85 -15.97
CA ASN A 444 25.78 1.29 -16.90
C ASN A 444 26.87 2.16 -16.28
N ASP A 445 26.94 2.27 -14.95
CA ASP A 445 28.00 3.02 -14.28
C ASP A 445 29.22 2.11 -14.07
N GLU A 446 30.20 2.24 -14.96
CA GLU A 446 31.48 1.49 -14.96
C GLU A 446 32.27 1.65 -13.66
N THR A 447 32.10 2.76 -12.95
CA THR A 447 32.78 3.00 -11.67
C THR A 447 32.21 2.15 -10.53
N SER A 448 30.98 1.64 -10.69
CA SER A 448 30.35 0.77 -9.70
C SER A 448 30.83 -0.67 -9.84
N LYS A 449 31.09 -1.36 -8.71
CA LYS A 449 31.41 -2.80 -8.72
C LYS A 449 30.30 -3.71 -9.26
N TYR A 450 29.09 -3.18 -9.40
CA TYR A 450 27.92 -3.84 -9.95
C TYR A 450 27.62 -3.41 -11.40
N ALA A 451 28.57 -2.77 -12.10
CA ALA A 451 28.41 -2.41 -13.51
C ALA A 451 28.05 -3.65 -14.34
N GLY A 452 27.06 -3.55 -15.22
CA GLY A 452 26.59 -4.67 -16.03
C GLY A 452 25.46 -5.51 -15.43
N CYS A 453 25.03 -5.27 -14.18
CA CYS A 453 23.91 -5.99 -13.54
C CYS A 453 22.57 -5.23 -13.62
N SER A 454 21.47 -5.89 -13.21
CA SER A 454 20.20 -5.21 -12.93
C SER A 454 20.23 -4.52 -11.55
N ARG A 455 19.69 -3.30 -11.45
CA ARG A 455 19.53 -2.55 -10.20
C ARG A 455 18.42 -3.11 -9.30
N TYR A 456 17.48 -3.87 -9.87
CA TYR A 456 16.29 -4.34 -9.19
C TYR A 456 16.16 -5.86 -9.26
N SER A 457 15.54 -6.46 -8.23
CA SER A 457 15.18 -7.88 -8.23
C SER A 457 14.00 -8.15 -9.17
N LYS A 458 13.89 -9.37 -9.72
CA LYS A 458 12.78 -9.82 -10.58
C LYS A 458 11.39 -9.41 -10.07
N LYS A 459 11.11 -9.68 -8.79
CA LYS A 459 9.80 -9.42 -8.14
C LYS A 459 9.36 -7.95 -8.22
N ASN A 460 10.32 -7.03 -8.23
CA ASN A 460 10.04 -5.60 -8.12
C ASN A 460 10.46 -4.82 -9.36
N LEU A 461 10.94 -5.48 -10.44
CA LEU A 461 11.47 -4.80 -11.62
C LEU A 461 10.45 -3.81 -12.17
N PHE A 462 9.25 -4.29 -12.52
CA PHE A 462 8.22 -3.50 -13.18
C PHE A 462 7.68 -2.36 -12.30
N SER A 463 7.37 -2.64 -11.03
CA SER A 463 7.00 -1.58 -10.07
C SER A 463 8.09 -0.51 -9.91
N LYS A 464 9.38 -0.87 -9.87
CA LYS A 464 10.49 0.07 -9.64
C LYS A 464 10.86 0.90 -10.87
N VAL A 465 10.62 0.39 -12.08
CA VAL A 465 10.78 1.17 -13.31
C VAL A 465 9.51 1.92 -13.73
N GLY A 466 8.40 1.72 -13.01
CA GLY A 466 7.15 2.46 -13.21
C GLY A 466 6.23 1.92 -14.32
N ILE A 467 6.56 0.80 -14.98
CA ILE A 467 5.76 0.24 -16.09
C ILE A 467 4.42 -0.36 -15.64
N GLU A 468 4.21 -0.61 -14.33
CA GLU A 468 2.93 -1.11 -13.82
C GLU A 468 1.86 -0.01 -13.70
N ILE A 469 2.28 1.26 -13.61
CA ILE A 469 1.39 2.40 -13.39
C ILE A 469 0.61 2.65 -14.67
N SER A 470 -0.73 2.63 -14.58
CA SER A 470 -1.64 2.85 -15.72
C SER A 470 -1.48 1.87 -16.89
N ASN A 471 -0.67 0.81 -16.76
CA ASN A 471 -0.54 -0.26 -17.74
C ASN A 471 -1.43 -1.46 -17.36
N PRO A 472 -2.42 -1.84 -18.18
CA PRO A 472 -3.31 -2.96 -17.89
C PRO A 472 -2.73 -4.32 -18.24
N PHE A 473 -1.62 -4.39 -18.97
CA PHE A 473 -0.97 -5.65 -19.34
C PHE A 473 -0.01 -6.07 -18.22
N LYS A 474 -0.50 -6.93 -17.31
CA LYS A 474 0.22 -7.33 -16.09
C LYS A 474 1.07 -8.59 -16.30
N TYR A 475 2.36 -8.50 -16.01
CA TYR A 475 3.34 -9.60 -16.17
C TYR A 475 4.10 -9.87 -14.87
N GLU A 476 4.57 -11.09 -14.73
CA GLU A 476 5.55 -11.50 -13.71
C GLU A 476 6.88 -11.89 -14.39
N VAL A 477 8.00 -11.33 -13.90
CA VAL A 477 9.33 -11.70 -14.37
C VAL A 477 9.77 -13.01 -13.73
N THR A 478 9.88 -14.07 -14.54
CA THR A 478 10.23 -15.40 -14.04
C THR A 478 11.73 -15.65 -14.07
N LYS A 479 12.46 -15.06 -15.02
CA LYS A 479 13.90 -15.29 -15.20
C LYS A 479 14.65 -14.04 -15.67
N TYR A 480 15.85 -13.82 -15.11
CA TYR A 480 16.84 -12.91 -15.69
C TYR A 480 17.81 -13.69 -16.56
N VAL A 481 18.18 -13.08 -17.68
CA VAL A 481 19.08 -13.65 -18.68
C VAL A 481 20.40 -12.90 -18.62
N TYR A 482 21.50 -13.64 -18.63
CA TYR A 482 22.86 -13.10 -18.63
C TYR A 482 23.62 -13.58 -19.85
N ALA A 483 24.48 -12.74 -20.42
CA ALA A 483 25.33 -13.06 -21.57
C ALA A 483 26.80 -12.75 -21.30
N THR A 484 27.67 -13.52 -21.94
CA THR A 484 29.10 -13.25 -22.16
C THR A 484 29.36 -13.36 -23.67
N SER A 485 30.58 -13.08 -24.13
CA SER A 485 30.98 -13.26 -25.53
C SER A 485 32.34 -13.96 -25.61
N SER A 486 32.43 -14.97 -26.47
CA SER A 486 33.67 -15.69 -26.80
C SER A 486 34.64 -14.89 -27.66
N ILE A 487 34.18 -13.76 -28.21
CA ILE A 487 34.99 -12.84 -29.00
C ILE A 487 35.00 -11.47 -28.32
N GLN A 488 35.97 -10.64 -28.70
CA GLN A 488 35.94 -9.25 -28.29
C GLN A 488 34.76 -8.56 -28.97
N VAL A 489 33.88 -7.99 -28.16
CA VAL A 489 32.78 -7.14 -28.60
C VAL A 489 32.97 -5.74 -28.01
N PRO A 490 32.39 -4.70 -28.63
CA PRO A 490 32.45 -3.36 -28.08
C PRO A 490 31.99 -3.32 -26.61
N GLU A 491 32.64 -2.48 -25.81
CA GLU A 491 32.31 -2.33 -24.37
C GLU A 491 30.86 -1.88 -24.17
N ALA A 492 30.30 -1.21 -25.16
CA ALA A 492 28.88 -0.85 -25.25
C ALA A 492 27.92 -2.05 -25.13
N PHE A 493 28.38 -3.26 -25.49
CA PHE A 493 27.61 -4.50 -25.45
C PHE A 493 27.89 -5.33 -24.20
N ILE A 494 29.12 -5.34 -23.68
CA ILE A 494 29.46 -5.96 -22.39
C ILE A 494 30.30 -4.97 -21.58
N ILE A 495 29.60 -4.16 -20.78
CA ILE A 495 30.21 -3.20 -19.86
C ILE A 495 30.99 -3.93 -18.78
N LYS A 496 32.24 -3.51 -18.57
CA LYS A 496 33.11 -4.02 -17.51
C LYS A 496 33.19 -3.00 -16.38
N SER A 497 33.21 -3.48 -15.14
CA SER A 497 33.49 -2.60 -14.01
C SER A 497 34.97 -2.21 -13.98
N LEU A 498 35.25 -0.94 -13.72
CA LEU A 498 36.60 -0.43 -13.44
C LEU A 498 37.10 -0.88 -12.06
N SER A 499 36.23 -1.44 -11.21
CA SER A 499 36.57 -1.93 -9.87
C SER A 499 37.22 -3.31 -9.92
N GLY A 500 38.28 -3.50 -9.12
CA GLY A 500 38.87 -4.84 -8.88
C GLY A 500 37.93 -5.82 -8.16
N GLU A 501 36.85 -5.32 -7.52
CA GLU A 501 35.82 -6.12 -6.83
C GLU A 501 34.56 -6.36 -7.69
N ALA A 502 34.69 -6.31 -9.02
CA ALA A 502 33.57 -6.49 -9.94
C ALA A 502 32.75 -7.75 -9.63
N TRP A 503 31.42 -7.62 -9.61
CA TRP A 503 30.49 -8.74 -9.40
C TRP A 503 30.63 -9.82 -10.49
N SER A 504 31.02 -9.41 -11.70
CA SER A 504 31.42 -10.26 -12.81
C SER A 504 32.44 -9.52 -13.67
N LYS A 505 33.39 -10.26 -14.25
CA LYS A 505 34.43 -9.71 -15.14
C LYS A 505 34.04 -9.77 -16.62
N GLU A 506 33.12 -10.69 -16.97
CA GLU A 506 32.84 -11.04 -18.37
C GLU A 506 31.33 -11.20 -18.65
N SER A 507 30.46 -11.13 -17.63
CA SER A 507 29.02 -11.38 -17.78
C SER A 507 28.18 -10.16 -17.47
N ASN A 508 27.20 -9.86 -18.34
CA ASN A 508 26.20 -8.82 -18.10
C ASN A 508 24.79 -9.35 -18.11
N TRP A 509 23.91 -8.69 -17.35
CA TRP A 509 22.47 -8.82 -17.49
C TRP A 509 22.06 -8.28 -18.87
N ILE A 510 21.38 -9.13 -19.65
CA ILE A 510 21.07 -8.86 -21.06
C ILE A 510 19.57 -8.94 -21.36
N GLY A 511 18.73 -9.27 -20.38
CA GLY A 511 17.29 -9.35 -20.60
C GLY A 511 16.56 -10.16 -19.55
N PHE A 512 15.28 -10.42 -19.81
CA PHE A 512 14.45 -11.22 -18.94
C PHE A 512 13.40 -12.01 -19.73
N VAL A 513 12.91 -13.07 -19.08
CA VAL A 513 11.68 -13.78 -19.47
C VAL A 513 10.61 -13.43 -18.46
N ALA A 514 9.43 -13.06 -18.95
CA ALA A 514 8.25 -12.75 -18.16
C ALA A 514 7.02 -13.45 -18.74
N VAL A 515 6.02 -13.70 -17.92
CA VAL A 515 4.75 -14.29 -18.36
C VAL A 515 3.59 -13.43 -17.88
N ALA A 516 2.57 -13.28 -18.71
CA ALA A 516 1.35 -12.58 -18.35
C ALA A 516 0.74 -13.23 -17.10
N THR A 517 0.38 -12.43 -16.10
CA THR A 517 -0.42 -12.86 -14.94
C THR A 517 -1.86 -13.12 -15.37
N ASP A 518 -2.71 -13.66 -14.51
CA ASP A 518 -4.13 -13.92 -14.86
C ASP A 518 -4.87 -12.63 -15.26
N GLU A 519 -4.50 -11.48 -14.66
CA GLU A 519 -5.03 -10.18 -15.07
C GLU A 519 -4.51 -9.76 -16.46
N GLY A 520 -3.24 -10.04 -16.74
CA GLY A 520 -2.62 -9.80 -18.04
C GLY A 520 -3.21 -10.69 -19.13
N GLU A 521 -3.47 -11.96 -18.83
CA GLU A 521 -4.11 -12.92 -19.73
C GLU A 521 -5.47 -12.40 -20.20
N VAL A 522 -6.30 -11.90 -19.27
CA VAL A 522 -7.60 -11.31 -19.60
C VAL A 522 -7.45 -10.05 -20.46
N ALA A 523 -6.48 -9.19 -20.16
CA ALA A 523 -6.26 -7.95 -20.91
C ALA A 523 -5.70 -8.20 -22.33
N LEU A 524 -4.91 -9.26 -22.50
CA LEU A 524 -4.26 -9.62 -23.75
C LEU A 524 -5.03 -10.68 -24.55
N GLY A 525 -6.01 -11.35 -23.95
CA GLY A 525 -6.78 -12.44 -24.56
C GLY A 525 -6.04 -13.77 -24.66
N ARG A 526 -4.82 -13.86 -24.11
CA ARG A 526 -3.99 -15.08 -24.06
C ARG A 526 -2.88 -14.97 -23.02
N ARG A 527 -2.31 -16.12 -22.62
CA ARG A 527 -1.13 -16.20 -21.77
C ARG A 527 0.12 -15.90 -22.60
N ASP A 528 0.57 -14.66 -22.59
CA ASP A 528 1.76 -14.25 -23.34
C ASP A 528 3.05 -14.47 -22.54
N ILE A 529 4.03 -15.12 -23.14
CA ILE A 529 5.40 -15.24 -22.64
C ILE A 529 6.25 -14.21 -23.37
N VAL A 530 6.75 -13.20 -22.64
CA VAL A 530 7.60 -12.15 -23.19
C VAL A 530 9.06 -12.45 -22.91
N ILE A 531 9.89 -12.38 -23.96
CA ILE A 531 11.35 -12.35 -23.85
C ILE A 531 11.81 -10.97 -24.32
N ALA A 532 12.34 -10.17 -23.39
CA ALA A 532 12.83 -8.83 -23.68
C ALA A 532 14.35 -8.81 -23.59
N TRP A 533 15.00 -8.28 -24.64
CA TRP A 533 16.46 -8.21 -24.79
C TRP A 533 16.96 -6.77 -24.66
N ARG A 534 18.03 -6.60 -23.88
CA ARG A 534 18.65 -5.31 -23.57
C ARG A 534 19.22 -4.65 -24.83
N SER A 535 19.09 -3.34 -24.90
CA SER A 535 19.76 -2.51 -25.89
C SER A 535 21.23 -2.20 -25.53
N THR A 536 21.88 -1.43 -26.40
CA THR A 536 23.18 -0.78 -26.17
C THR A 536 23.00 0.41 -25.23
N VAL A 537 23.96 0.65 -24.33
CA VAL A 537 23.74 1.55 -23.15
C VAL A 537 24.68 2.76 -23.08
N VAL A 538 25.67 2.85 -23.97
CA VAL A 538 26.66 3.93 -24.07
C VAL A 538 26.66 4.55 -25.48
N PRO A 539 27.25 5.75 -25.71
CA PRO A 539 27.29 6.42 -27.02
C PRO A 539 27.85 5.50 -28.12
N MET A 540 27.37 5.60 -29.37
CA MET A 540 27.84 4.71 -30.46
C MET A 540 29.23 5.10 -30.99
N GLU A 541 30.27 5.13 -30.16
CA GLU A 541 31.62 4.95 -30.70
C GLU A 541 31.79 3.50 -31.21
N TRP A 542 30.99 2.56 -30.68
CA TRP A 542 31.08 1.15 -31.04
C TRP A 542 30.93 0.86 -32.54
N PHE A 543 30.11 1.61 -33.30
CA PHE A 543 29.87 1.26 -34.70
C PHE A 543 31.08 1.50 -35.61
N ASN A 544 31.99 2.40 -35.21
CA ASN A 544 33.23 2.65 -35.94
C ASN A 544 34.22 1.49 -35.80
N ASP A 545 34.18 0.79 -34.67
CA ASP A 545 35.12 -0.28 -34.31
C ASP A 545 34.51 -1.69 -34.40
N PHE A 546 33.24 -1.80 -34.79
CA PHE A 546 32.53 -3.09 -34.81
C PHE A 546 32.69 -3.83 -36.13
N GLU A 547 33.22 -5.06 -36.02
CA GLU A 547 33.45 -5.92 -37.17
C GLU A 547 32.16 -6.65 -37.60
N PHE A 548 31.75 -6.42 -38.84
CA PHE A 548 30.54 -7.00 -39.41
C PHE A 548 30.75 -8.38 -40.06
N ILE A 549 31.39 -9.29 -39.33
CA ILE A 549 31.75 -10.63 -39.83
C ILE A 549 30.53 -11.57 -39.80
N ARG A 550 30.33 -12.32 -40.89
CA ARG A 550 29.32 -13.39 -41.00
C ARG A 550 29.93 -14.74 -40.67
N VAL A 551 29.28 -15.51 -39.83
CA VAL A 551 29.68 -16.87 -39.43
C VAL A 551 28.53 -17.85 -39.58
N SER A 552 28.85 -19.12 -39.79
CA SER A 552 27.86 -20.20 -39.65
C SER A 552 27.39 -20.31 -38.20
N ALA A 553 26.12 -20.67 -37.98
CA ALA A 553 25.52 -20.80 -36.65
C ALA A 553 25.11 -22.25 -36.32
N PRO A 554 26.08 -23.18 -36.18
CA PRO A 554 25.79 -24.61 -36.02
C PRO A 554 24.99 -24.94 -34.75
N THR A 555 25.09 -24.13 -33.70
CA THR A 555 24.29 -24.32 -32.47
C THR A 555 22.79 -24.05 -32.69
N ILE A 556 22.44 -23.27 -33.71
CA ILE A 556 21.04 -22.94 -34.04
C ILE A 556 20.55 -23.83 -35.19
N PHE A 557 21.34 -23.95 -36.27
CA PHE A 557 20.91 -24.56 -37.53
C PHE A 557 21.53 -25.94 -37.82
N GLY A 558 22.39 -26.46 -36.94
CA GLY A 558 23.10 -27.73 -37.11
C GLY A 558 24.42 -27.64 -37.90
N GLU A 559 25.21 -28.70 -37.85
CA GLU A 559 26.49 -28.80 -38.57
C GLU A 559 26.27 -28.77 -40.10
N ASN A 560 27.06 -27.97 -40.82
CA ASN A 560 26.97 -27.74 -42.28
C ASN A 560 25.72 -26.98 -42.79
N SER A 561 25.08 -26.17 -41.96
CA SER A 561 23.97 -25.30 -42.38
C SER A 561 24.44 -24.11 -43.24
N ASP A 562 23.71 -23.80 -44.31
CA ASP A 562 23.96 -22.66 -45.21
C ASP A 562 23.73 -21.25 -44.62
N PRO A 563 22.78 -21.00 -43.68
CA PRO A 563 22.54 -19.67 -43.14
C PRO A 563 23.74 -19.12 -42.37
N LYS A 564 24.12 -17.87 -42.67
CA LYS A 564 25.14 -17.15 -41.90
C LYS A 564 24.54 -15.98 -41.15
N VAL A 565 25.01 -15.80 -39.93
CA VAL A 565 24.57 -14.74 -39.02
C VAL A 565 25.75 -13.87 -38.61
N HIS A 566 25.46 -12.70 -38.08
CA HIS A 566 26.48 -11.81 -37.54
C HIS A 566 27.22 -12.46 -36.37
N HIS A 567 28.55 -12.42 -36.39
CA HIS A 567 29.41 -13.09 -35.41
C HIS A 567 29.21 -12.58 -33.98
N GLY A 568 29.17 -11.25 -33.78
CA GLY A 568 28.89 -10.63 -32.48
C GLY A 568 27.55 -11.06 -31.86
N TRP A 569 26.44 -10.95 -32.61
CA TRP A 569 25.11 -11.36 -32.14
C TRP A 569 25.08 -12.85 -31.78
N TYR A 570 25.66 -13.70 -32.63
CA TYR A 570 25.75 -15.13 -32.39
C TYR A 570 26.60 -15.47 -31.16
N SER A 571 27.76 -14.84 -31.02
CA SER A 571 28.65 -15.05 -29.88
C SER A 571 27.96 -14.65 -28.57
N MET A 572 27.34 -13.47 -28.49
CA MET A 572 26.63 -13.04 -27.28
C MET A 572 25.46 -13.96 -26.92
N TYR A 573 24.78 -14.53 -27.93
CA TYR A 573 23.64 -15.41 -27.72
C TYR A 573 24.06 -16.81 -27.26
N THR A 574 25.17 -17.35 -27.79
CA THR A 574 25.56 -18.77 -27.61
C THR A 574 26.76 -19.01 -26.70
N SER A 575 27.53 -17.98 -26.34
CA SER A 575 28.71 -18.16 -25.48
C SER A 575 28.31 -18.46 -24.03
N ASN A 576 29.08 -19.33 -23.40
CA ASN A 576 29.01 -19.63 -21.98
C ASN A 576 30.40 -19.49 -21.35
N ASP A 577 30.43 -19.36 -20.03
CA ASP A 577 31.65 -19.46 -19.23
C ASP A 577 31.36 -20.41 -18.06
N PRO A 578 31.91 -21.64 -18.08
CA PRO A 578 31.74 -22.60 -16.99
C PRO A 578 32.22 -22.11 -15.62
N ARG A 579 33.10 -21.10 -15.59
CA ARG A 579 33.62 -20.48 -14.36
C ARG A 579 32.70 -19.37 -13.83
N SER A 580 31.84 -18.81 -14.68
CA SER A 580 30.89 -17.77 -14.28
C SER A 580 29.78 -18.33 -13.41
N LEU A 581 29.37 -17.57 -12.39
CA LEU A 581 28.18 -17.90 -11.58
C LEU A 581 26.87 -17.69 -12.36
N PHE A 582 26.90 -16.87 -13.40
CA PHE A 582 25.71 -16.40 -14.13
C PHE A 582 25.60 -16.98 -15.54
N ASN A 583 26.74 -17.33 -16.16
CA ASN A 583 26.83 -17.78 -17.55
C ASN A 583 27.31 -19.23 -17.72
N LYS A 584 27.05 -20.10 -16.75
CA LYS A 584 27.31 -21.56 -16.91
C LYS A 584 26.59 -22.14 -18.13
N ALA A 585 25.40 -21.62 -18.39
CA ALA A 585 24.62 -21.84 -19.59
C ALA A 585 24.62 -20.56 -20.43
N SER A 586 24.57 -20.70 -21.76
CA SER A 586 24.53 -19.54 -22.67
C SER A 586 23.24 -18.73 -22.49
N ALA A 587 23.19 -17.50 -23.00
CA ALA A 587 21.97 -16.70 -22.97
C ALA A 587 20.81 -17.40 -23.70
N ARG A 588 21.12 -18.08 -24.82
CA ARG A 588 20.24 -19.02 -25.52
C ARG A 588 19.65 -20.05 -24.58
N ASP A 589 20.49 -20.89 -23.97
CA ASP A 589 20.01 -22.02 -23.18
C ASP A 589 19.22 -21.58 -21.94
N GLN A 590 19.60 -20.44 -21.34
CA GLN A 590 18.84 -19.82 -20.24
C GLN A 590 17.41 -19.44 -20.66
N VAL A 591 17.23 -18.88 -21.85
CA VAL A 591 15.91 -18.50 -22.38
C VAL A 591 15.14 -19.73 -22.81
N LEU A 592 15.73 -20.60 -23.62
CA LEU A 592 15.05 -21.79 -24.15
C LEU A 592 14.53 -22.67 -23.00
N GLY A 593 15.36 -22.94 -21.98
CA GLY A 593 14.94 -23.76 -20.84
C GLY A 593 13.84 -23.12 -20.00
N GLU A 594 13.80 -21.79 -19.87
CA GLU A 594 12.71 -21.12 -19.16
C GLU A 594 11.42 -21.08 -19.97
N VAL A 595 11.51 -20.86 -21.29
CA VAL A 595 10.37 -20.93 -22.20
C VAL A 595 9.77 -22.34 -22.18
N GLU A 596 10.58 -23.40 -22.30
CA GLU A 596 10.09 -24.78 -22.19
C GLU A 596 9.35 -25.05 -20.88
N ARG A 597 9.90 -24.56 -19.76
CA ARG A 597 9.26 -24.68 -18.43
C ARG A 597 7.89 -23.99 -18.40
N LEU A 598 7.78 -22.79 -18.96
CA LEU A 598 6.54 -22.02 -19.02
C LEU A 598 5.53 -22.64 -19.99
N MET A 599 5.98 -23.12 -21.15
CA MET A 599 5.14 -23.83 -22.11
C MET A 599 4.54 -25.10 -21.50
N GLU A 600 5.31 -25.85 -20.71
CA GLU A 600 4.80 -27.03 -20.00
C GLU A 600 3.81 -26.64 -18.89
N GLN A 601 4.10 -25.55 -18.15
CA GLN A 601 3.23 -25.04 -17.08
C GLN A 601 1.85 -24.61 -17.60
N TYR A 602 1.80 -23.96 -18.77
CA TYR A 602 0.58 -23.37 -19.34
C TYR A 602 0.03 -24.13 -20.55
N LYS A 603 0.39 -25.41 -20.73
CA LYS A 603 0.03 -26.22 -21.90
C LYS A 603 -1.48 -26.40 -22.16
N THR A 604 -2.33 -26.12 -21.18
CA THR A 604 -3.80 -26.19 -21.28
C THR A 604 -4.46 -24.85 -21.61
N GLU A 605 -3.69 -23.77 -21.67
CA GLU A 605 -4.15 -22.41 -21.97
C GLU A 605 -3.84 -22.02 -23.41
N GLU A 606 -4.44 -20.93 -23.89
CA GLU A 606 -4.01 -20.28 -25.13
C GLU A 606 -2.73 -19.49 -24.85
N VAL A 607 -1.61 -19.89 -25.47
CA VAL A 607 -0.28 -19.31 -25.22
C VAL A 607 0.26 -18.62 -26.47
N SER A 608 1.01 -17.54 -26.29
CA SER A 608 1.87 -16.95 -27.32
C SER A 608 3.25 -16.65 -26.77
N ILE A 609 4.25 -16.57 -27.65
CA ILE A 609 5.59 -16.10 -27.30
C ILE A 609 5.85 -14.79 -28.03
N THR A 610 6.17 -13.74 -27.29
CA THR A 610 6.55 -12.45 -27.85
C THR A 610 8.00 -12.14 -27.52
N VAL A 611 8.81 -11.86 -28.54
CA VAL A 611 10.22 -11.48 -28.39
C VAL A 611 10.37 -10.01 -28.73
N THR A 612 11.10 -9.24 -27.94
CA THR A 612 11.27 -7.82 -28.22
C THR A 612 12.65 -7.32 -27.83
N GLY A 613 13.11 -6.29 -28.54
CA GLY A 613 14.41 -5.69 -28.32
C GLY A 613 14.57 -4.40 -29.11
N HIS A 614 15.59 -3.63 -28.72
CA HIS A 614 15.97 -2.38 -29.38
C HIS A 614 17.45 -2.40 -29.75
N SER A 615 17.81 -1.95 -30.96
CA SER A 615 19.20 -1.92 -31.43
C SER A 615 19.84 -3.32 -31.39
N MET A 616 21.02 -3.50 -30.76
CA MET A 616 21.62 -4.83 -30.48
C MET A 616 20.61 -5.85 -29.92
N GLY A 617 19.75 -5.43 -28.99
CA GLY A 617 18.73 -6.29 -28.41
C GLY A 617 17.71 -6.79 -29.43
N ALA A 618 17.40 -5.99 -30.45
CA ALA A 618 16.52 -6.39 -31.55
C ALA A 618 17.18 -7.46 -32.45
N SER A 619 18.49 -7.35 -32.69
CA SER A 619 19.24 -8.38 -33.42
C SER A 619 19.23 -9.72 -32.69
N ILE A 620 19.47 -9.71 -31.37
CA ILE A 620 19.43 -10.92 -30.54
C ILE A 620 18.00 -11.46 -30.44
N ALA A 621 16.99 -10.59 -30.30
CA ALA A 621 15.58 -10.98 -30.32
C ALA A 621 15.20 -11.70 -31.62
N THR A 622 15.71 -11.23 -32.77
CA THR A 622 15.49 -11.87 -34.07
C THR A 622 16.12 -13.26 -34.12
N LEU A 623 17.39 -13.41 -33.70
CA LEU A 623 18.05 -14.73 -33.61
C LEU A 623 17.30 -15.68 -32.67
N ASN A 624 16.89 -15.18 -31.51
CA ASN A 624 16.17 -15.96 -30.51
C ASN A 624 14.80 -16.43 -31.02
N ALA A 625 14.05 -15.58 -31.72
CA ALA A 625 12.76 -15.95 -32.29
C ALA A 625 12.92 -17.01 -33.39
N VAL A 626 13.91 -16.87 -34.27
CA VAL A 626 14.23 -17.86 -35.31
C VAL A 626 14.64 -19.18 -34.69
N ASP A 627 15.58 -19.16 -33.73
CA ASP A 627 16.07 -20.35 -33.04
C ASP A 627 14.94 -21.12 -32.33
N MET A 628 14.04 -20.42 -31.63
CA MET A 628 12.91 -21.06 -30.95
C MET A 628 11.97 -21.78 -31.92
N VAL A 629 11.65 -21.19 -33.07
CA VAL A 629 10.73 -21.79 -34.03
C VAL A 629 11.42 -22.87 -34.86
N PHE A 630 12.65 -22.63 -35.31
CA PHE A 630 13.43 -23.60 -36.08
C PHE A 630 13.67 -24.89 -35.30
N ASN A 631 13.98 -24.78 -34.00
CA ASN A 631 14.20 -25.93 -33.12
C ASN A 631 12.93 -26.44 -32.41
N GLY A 632 11.74 -25.93 -32.75
CA GLY A 632 10.47 -26.41 -32.22
C GLY A 632 10.26 -26.21 -30.71
N ILE A 633 10.98 -25.26 -30.11
CA ILE A 633 10.87 -24.90 -28.68
C ILE A 633 9.51 -24.28 -28.37
N ASN A 634 8.93 -23.58 -29.33
CA ASN A 634 7.59 -22.98 -29.24
C ASN A 634 6.45 -24.01 -29.21
N LYS A 635 6.71 -25.32 -29.42
CA LYS A 635 5.71 -26.41 -29.42
C LYS A 635 4.49 -26.13 -30.31
N GLY A 636 4.68 -25.40 -31.42
CA GLY A 636 3.63 -25.05 -32.36
C GLY A 636 2.83 -23.77 -32.03
N PHE A 637 3.08 -23.12 -30.89
CA PHE A 637 2.45 -21.85 -30.54
C PHE A 637 3.10 -20.67 -31.29
N PRO A 638 2.35 -19.60 -31.60
CA PRO A 638 2.86 -18.49 -32.41
C PRO A 638 3.97 -17.72 -31.67
N VAL A 639 5.01 -17.36 -32.42
CA VAL A 639 6.11 -16.50 -31.99
C VAL A 639 6.06 -15.19 -32.77
N THR A 640 6.04 -14.06 -32.07
CA THR A 640 6.04 -12.72 -32.68
C THR A 640 7.21 -11.90 -32.16
N ALA A 641 7.99 -11.31 -33.06
CA ALA A 641 9.09 -10.42 -32.74
C ALA A 641 8.70 -8.95 -33.00
N PHE A 642 8.73 -8.09 -31.98
CA PHE A 642 8.57 -6.64 -32.11
C PHE A 642 9.93 -5.96 -31.91
N LEU A 643 10.47 -5.43 -33.00
CA LEU A 643 11.87 -5.06 -33.12
C LEU A 643 12.01 -3.56 -33.37
N PHE A 644 12.65 -2.84 -32.47
CA PHE A 644 12.85 -1.40 -32.58
C PHE A 644 14.27 -1.09 -33.03
N ALA A 645 14.43 -0.27 -34.07
CA ALA A 645 15.75 0.13 -34.57
C ALA A 645 16.68 -1.06 -34.89
N SER A 646 16.13 -2.16 -35.42
CA SER A 646 16.87 -3.42 -35.57
C SER A 646 17.91 -3.36 -36.69
N PRO A 647 19.21 -3.56 -36.37
CA PRO A 647 20.21 -3.90 -37.37
C PRO A 647 19.84 -5.20 -38.10
N ARG A 648 20.49 -5.45 -39.23
CA ARG A 648 20.41 -6.71 -39.95
C ARG A 648 21.19 -7.80 -39.22
N VAL A 649 20.69 -9.02 -39.35
CA VAL A 649 21.07 -10.14 -38.46
C VAL A 649 21.83 -11.24 -39.19
N GLY A 650 21.39 -11.59 -40.39
CA GLY A 650 22.00 -12.64 -41.19
C GLY A 650 22.00 -12.34 -42.68
N ASP A 651 22.51 -13.28 -43.45
CA ASP A 651 22.58 -13.18 -44.91
C ASP A 651 21.27 -13.59 -45.60
N GLU A 652 21.30 -13.69 -46.92
CA GLU A 652 20.14 -14.06 -47.72
C GLU A 652 19.63 -15.48 -47.41
N ASN A 653 20.50 -16.40 -46.99
CA ASN A 653 20.10 -17.75 -46.58
C ASN A 653 19.40 -17.73 -45.21
N PHE A 654 19.83 -16.86 -44.29
CA PHE A 654 19.09 -16.59 -43.07
C PHE A 654 17.70 -16.00 -43.36
N ASN A 655 17.58 -15.09 -44.32
CA ASN A 655 16.28 -14.55 -44.76
C ASN A 655 15.35 -15.63 -45.34
N LYS A 656 15.88 -16.49 -46.21
CA LYS A 656 15.12 -17.66 -46.72
C LYS A 656 14.65 -18.56 -45.58
N THR A 657 15.53 -18.86 -44.63
CA THR A 657 15.18 -19.66 -43.44
C THR A 657 14.08 -18.99 -42.62
N PHE A 658 14.15 -17.68 -42.40
CA PHE A 658 13.10 -16.93 -41.73
C PHE A 658 11.76 -17.04 -42.48
N SER A 659 11.80 -16.88 -43.81
CA SER A 659 10.61 -16.93 -44.68
C SER A 659 9.92 -18.30 -44.62
N GLU A 660 10.68 -19.39 -44.51
CA GLU A 660 10.16 -20.75 -44.34
C GLU A 660 9.43 -20.96 -43.00
N LEU A 661 9.74 -20.14 -41.98
CA LEU A 661 9.13 -20.21 -40.65
C LEU A 661 7.88 -19.30 -40.51
N GLU A 662 7.48 -18.58 -41.56
CA GLU A 662 6.34 -17.65 -41.57
C GLU A 662 4.96 -18.32 -41.34
N ASN A 663 4.86 -19.60 -41.03
CA ASN A 663 3.60 -20.16 -40.51
C ASN A 663 3.49 -20.02 -38.98
N GLN A 664 4.62 -19.85 -38.27
CA GLN A 664 4.66 -19.79 -36.81
C GLN A 664 5.44 -18.58 -36.28
N LEU A 665 6.28 -17.95 -37.12
CA LEU A 665 7.08 -16.78 -36.77
C LEU A 665 6.57 -15.54 -37.50
N ARG A 666 6.43 -14.43 -36.78
CA ARG A 666 6.22 -13.08 -37.34
C ARG A 666 7.25 -12.12 -36.78
N ALA A 667 7.67 -11.14 -37.57
CA ALA A 667 8.50 -10.04 -37.08
C ALA A 667 8.02 -8.71 -37.65
N LEU A 668 7.82 -7.72 -36.79
CA LEU A 668 7.54 -6.33 -37.15
C LEU A 668 8.70 -5.45 -36.70
N ARG A 669 9.35 -4.81 -37.67
CA ARG A 669 10.46 -3.90 -37.48
C ARG A 669 9.96 -2.48 -37.53
N VAL A 670 10.10 -1.77 -36.42
CA VAL A 670 9.82 -0.35 -36.34
C VAL A 670 11.08 0.40 -36.71
N ARG A 671 11.02 1.25 -37.74
CA ARG A 671 12.12 2.06 -38.25
C ARG A 671 11.76 3.54 -38.20
N ASN A 672 12.67 4.33 -37.61
CA ASN A 672 12.61 5.78 -37.67
C ASN A 672 13.43 6.26 -38.87
N ILE A 673 12.84 7.04 -39.79
CA ILE A 673 13.48 7.48 -41.05
C ILE A 673 14.89 8.07 -40.86
N PRO A 674 15.13 9.00 -39.91
CA PRO A 674 16.45 9.59 -39.76
C PRO A 674 17.46 8.70 -39.01
N ASP A 675 17.03 7.56 -38.45
CA ASP A 675 17.93 6.60 -37.81
C ASP A 675 18.61 5.70 -38.86
N ILE A 676 19.95 5.71 -38.84
CA ILE A 676 20.78 4.96 -39.80
C ILE A 676 21.04 3.52 -39.38
N ILE A 677 20.92 3.18 -38.09
CA ILE A 677 21.34 1.88 -37.54
C ILE A 677 20.62 0.69 -38.16
N PRO A 678 19.31 0.75 -38.48
CA PRO A 678 18.63 -0.38 -39.11
C PRO A 678 19.21 -0.81 -40.46
N HIS A 679 20.01 0.03 -41.11
CA HIS A 679 20.67 -0.29 -42.39
C HIS A 679 22.01 -1.03 -42.22
N TYR A 680 22.54 -1.09 -40.99
CA TYR A 680 23.78 -1.81 -40.71
C TYR A 680 23.51 -3.30 -40.47
N PRO A 681 24.38 -4.20 -40.95
CA PRO A 681 25.51 -3.92 -41.83
C PRO A 681 25.05 -3.75 -43.29
N PHE A 682 25.65 -2.82 -44.03
CA PHE A 682 25.18 -2.46 -45.38
C PHE A 682 25.36 -3.57 -46.43
N ILE A 683 26.45 -4.36 -46.34
CA ILE A 683 26.87 -5.29 -47.38
C ILE A 683 26.72 -6.73 -46.91
N GLY A 684 25.99 -7.54 -47.68
CA GLY A 684 25.93 -9.00 -47.49
C GLY A 684 25.00 -9.49 -46.38
N TYR A 685 24.14 -8.61 -45.85
CA TYR A 685 23.11 -8.94 -44.88
C TYR A 685 21.73 -8.57 -45.43
N SER A 686 20.73 -9.33 -45.02
CA SER A 686 19.34 -9.17 -45.44
C SER A 686 18.44 -8.84 -44.25
N ASP A 687 17.44 -8.02 -44.53
CA ASP A 687 16.36 -7.65 -43.63
C ASP A 687 15.33 -8.79 -43.55
N VAL A 688 14.71 -9.01 -42.39
CA VAL A 688 13.65 -10.01 -42.20
C VAL A 688 12.41 -9.39 -41.55
N GLY A 689 11.23 -9.90 -41.87
CA GLY A 689 9.94 -9.42 -41.34
C GLY A 689 9.36 -8.19 -42.05
N VAL A 690 8.23 -7.72 -41.53
CA VAL A 690 7.46 -6.57 -42.04
C VAL A 690 8.00 -5.27 -41.42
N GLU A 691 7.96 -4.15 -42.14
CA GLU A 691 8.46 -2.85 -41.66
C GLU A 691 7.31 -1.86 -41.37
N LEU A 692 7.37 -1.21 -40.21
CA LEU A 692 6.61 -0.01 -39.87
C LEU A 692 7.56 1.21 -39.91
N ILE A 693 7.33 2.11 -40.87
CA ILE A 693 8.14 3.32 -41.06
C ILE A 693 7.47 4.50 -40.35
N MET A 694 8.26 5.27 -39.60
CA MET A 694 7.82 6.52 -38.97
C MET A 694 8.90 7.60 -39.06
N ASP A 695 8.50 8.86 -38.86
CA ASP A 695 9.42 9.99 -38.88
C ASP A 695 9.22 10.87 -37.65
N THR A 696 10.12 10.74 -36.68
CA THR A 696 10.06 11.55 -35.45
C THR A 696 10.35 13.02 -35.69
N ARG A 697 10.93 13.41 -36.84
CA ARG A 697 11.16 14.84 -37.17
C ARG A 697 9.86 15.60 -37.40
N LYS A 698 8.76 14.90 -37.67
CA LYS A 698 7.42 15.49 -37.80
C LYS A 698 6.83 15.94 -36.46
N SER A 699 7.40 15.51 -35.33
CA SER A 699 6.89 15.84 -34.00
C SER A 699 7.24 17.26 -33.57
N ASP A 700 6.22 18.07 -33.28
CA ASP A 700 6.40 19.43 -32.75
C ASP A 700 6.95 19.47 -31.32
N TYR A 701 7.02 18.34 -30.62
CA TYR A 701 7.57 18.24 -29.25
C TYR A 701 9.10 18.13 -29.22
N LEU A 702 9.72 17.58 -30.27
CA LEU A 702 11.15 17.26 -30.29
C LEU A 702 11.96 18.44 -30.84
N LYS A 703 13.22 18.58 -30.39
CA LYS A 703 14.13 19.63 -30.90
C LYS A 703 14.35 19.48 -32.42
N SER A 704 14.30 20.61 -33.14
CA SER A 704 14.64 20.66 -34.56
C SER A 704 16.15 20.51 -34.75
N GLY A 705 16.59 19.54 -35.55
CA GLY A 705 18.03 19.29 -35.78
C GLY A 705 18.67 18.30 -34.79
N GLY A 706 17.90 17.35 -34.26
CA GLY A 706 18.44 16.24 -33.46
C GLY A 706 19.60 15.52 -34.15
N ASP A 707 20.48 14.94 -33.34
CA ASP A 707 21.60 14.12 -33.81
C ASP A 707 21.18 12.65 -34.03
N TYR A 708 22.09 11.85 -34.61
CA TYR A 708 21.88 10.41 -34.78
C TYR A 708 21.52 9.71 -33.45
N TRP A 709 21.99 10.23 -32.31
CA TRP A 709 21.71 9.70 -30.98
C TRP A 709 20.24 9.84 -30.60
N THR A 710 19.69 11.03 -30.84
CA THR A 710 18.30 11.38 -30.57
C THR A 710 17.36 10.49 -31.40
N TRP A 711 17.68 10.29 -32.68
CA TRP A 711 16.85 9.49 -33.58
C TRP A 711 16.86 7.99 -33.27
N HIS A 712 17.95 7.49 -32.70
CA HIS A 712 18.11 6.09 -32.29
C HIS A 712 17.63 5.82 -30.85
N ASN A 713 17.22 6.83 -30.09
CA ASN A 713 16.76 6.61 -28.72
C ASN A 713 15.41 5.85 -28.71
N LEU A 714 15.31 4.79 -27.90
CA LEU A 714 14.08 3.98 -27.81
C LEU A 714 12.85 4.82 -27.40
N GLU A 715 12.98 5.75 -26.47
CA GLU A 715 11.85 6.60 -26.08
C GLU A 715 11.41 7.53 -27.23
N CYS A 716 12.34 7.98 -28.07
CA CYS A 716 11.99 8.68 -29.32
C CYS A 716 11.24 7.76 -30.29
N TYR A 717 11.63 6.48 -30.37
CA TYR A 717 10.88 5.49 -31.14
C TYR A 717 9.46 5.31 -30.60
N LEU A 718 9.28 5.18 -29.28
CA LEU A 718 7.96 4.99 -28.66
C LEU A 718 7.10 6.26 -28.77
N HIS A 719 7.70 7.45 -28.70
CA HIS A 719 7.05 8.72 -29.01
C HIS A 719 6.61 8.80 -30.48
N GLY A 720 7.48 8.38 -31.40
CA GLY A 720 7.18 8.23 -32.81
C GLY A 720 5.97 7.31 -33.04
N VAL A 721 5.97 6.13 -32.41
CA VAL A 721 4.85 5.20 -32.43
C VAL A 721 3.61 5.84 -31.82
N ALA A 722 3.72 6.61 -30.72
CA ALA A 722 2.58 7.25 -30.08
C ALA A 722 1.89 8.31 -30.96
N GLY A 723 2.63 8.98 -31.86
CA GLY A 723 2.09 10.10 -32.63
C GLY A 723 2.15 10.03 -34.16
N THR A 724 2.76 8.99 -34.74
CA THR A 724 2.86 8.84 -36.21
C THR A 724 1.48 8.74 -36.86
N GLN A 725 1.30 9.45 -37.98
CA GLN A 725 0.06 9.47 -38.75
C GLN A 725 0.18 8.67 -40.06
N GLY A 726 1.28 7.92 -40.25
CA GLY A 726 1.55 7.15 -41.46
C GLY A 726 1.81 8.04 -42.67
N SER A 727 1.15 7.74 -43.79
CA SER A 727 1.15 8.53 -45.02
C SER A 727 0.40 9.86 -44.90
N LYS A 728 -0.43 10.04 -43.86
CA LYS A 728 -1.06 11.34 -43.60
C LYS A 728 0.00 12.36 -43.17
N GLU A 729 -0.21 13.62 -43.55
CA GLU A 729 0.67 14.71 -43.12
C GLU A 729 0.51 15.02 -41.62
N GLY A 730 1.60 15.49 -40.99
CA GLY A 730 1.63 15.92 -39.59
C GLY A 730 2.03 14.84 -38.57
N PHE A 731 1.96 15.22 -37.30
CA PHE A 731 2.20 14.38 -36.13
C PHE A 731 1.18 14.73 -35.05
N LYS A 732 0.60 13.73 -34.41
CA LYS A 732 -0.38 13.92 -33.33
C LYS A 732 -0.39 12.69 -32.45
N LEU A 733 -0.19 12.89 -31.15
CA LEU A 733 -0.29 11.82 -30.16
C LEU A 733 -1.72 11.25 -30.17
N GLU A 734 -1.88 10.01 -30.60
CA GLU A 734 -3.16 9.27 -30.61
C GLU A 734 -3.37 8.47 -29.32
N VAL A 735 -2.32 8.36 -28.52
CA VAL A 735 -2.33 7.75 -27.18
C VAL A 735 -1.70 8.70 -26.18
N GLU A 736 -2.21 8.69 -24.96
CA GLU A 736 -1.66 9.46 -23.84
C GLU A 736 -0.32 8.86 -23.40
N ARG A 737 0.76 9.31 -24.04
CA ARG A 737 2.14 9.03 -23.63
C ARG A 737 2.78 10.34 -23.20
N ASP A 738 3.31 10.36 -21.99
CA ASP A 738 3.97 11.54 -21.45
C ASP A 738 5.22 11.87 -22.27
N ILE A 739 5.27 13.09 -22.81
CA ILE A 739 6.38 13.55 -23.65
C ILE A 739 7.70 13.59 -22.87
N SER A 740 7.67 13.76 -21.54
CA SER A 740 8.87 13.83 -20.69
C SER A 740 9.73 12.56 -20.74
N LEU A 741 9.15 11.42 -21.11
CA LEU A 741 9.83 10.13 -21.21
C LEU A 741 11.00 10.16 -22.21
N VAL A 742 10.92 10.96 -23.28
CA VAL A 742 11.99 11.07 -24.27
C VAL A 742 13.28 11.68 -23.68
N ASN A 743 13.15 12.51 -22.64
CA ASN A 743 14.29 13.08 -21.91
C ASN A 743 14.88 12.18 -20.81
N LYS A 744 14.43 10.92 -20.65
CA LYS A 744 14.94 10.02 -19.59
C LYS A 744 16.46 9.94 -19.59
N HIS A 745 17.08 9.80 -20.76
CA HIS A 745 18.50 9.53 -20.90
C HIS A 745 19.24 10.54 -21.79
N MET A 746 18.52 11.52 -22.36
CA MET A 746 19.03 12.43 -23.40
C MET A 746 18.30 13.77 -23.38
N ASP A 747 18.80 14.75 -24.14
CA ASP A 747 18.17 16.06 -24.35
C ASP A 747 17.44 16.12 -25.69
N THR A 748 16.16 15.70 -25.71
CA THR A 748 15.41 15.47 -26.95
C THR A 748 14.16 16.33 -27.10
N LEU A 749 13.51 16.72 -26.00
CA LEU A 749 12.39 17.67 -25.98
C LEU A 749 12.85 19.10 -26.17
N LYS A 750 12.03 19.93 -26.81
CA LYS A 750 12.25 21.39 -26.82
C LYS A 750 12.29 21.95 -25.40
N ASP A 751 13.19 22.91 -25.17
CA ASP A 751 13.40 23.50 -23.84
C ASP A 751 12.14 24.19 -23.28
N GLU A 752 11.22 24.62 -24.16
CA GLU A 752 9.94 25.26 -23.80
C GLU A 752 9.03 24.39 -22.90
N TYR A 753 9.21 23.06 -22.92
CA TYR A 753 8.44 22.14 -22.08
C TYR A 753 8.98 22.01 -20.64
N GLY A 754 10.15 22.61 -20.33
CA GLY A 754 10.69 22.66 -18.98
C GLY A 754 11.05 21.30 -18.36
N VAL A 755 11.30 20.28 -19.18
CA VAL A 755 11.65 18.92 -18.71
C VAL A 755 13.18 18.78 -18.59
N PRO A 756 13.73 18.43 -17.41
CA PRO A 756 15.17 18.26 -17.24
C PRO A 756 15.77 17.20 -18.19
N VAL A 757 16.99 17.45 -18.65
CA VAL A 757 17.75 16.52 -19.50
C VAL A 757 18.23 15.31 -18.69
N SER A 758 18.21 14.12 -19.30
CA SER A 758 18.76 12.89 -18.71
C SER A 758 18.30 12.65 -17.27
N TRP A 759 17.02 12.89 -17.02
CA TRP A 759 16.46 12.95 -15.67
C TRP A 759 16.35 11.57 -15.00
N TRP A 760 16.39 10.47 -15.77
CA TRP A 760 16.33 9.12 -15.21
C TRP A 760 17.66 8.75 -14.55
N VAL A 761 17.71 8.95 -13.25
CA VAL A 761 18.81 8.53 -12.39
C VAL A 761 18.21 7.97 -11.10
N VAL A 762 18.73 6.84 -10.62
CA VAL A 762 18.38 6.38 -9.27
C VAL A 762 18.83 7.43 -8.26
N GLU A 763 18.04 7.61 -7.19
CA GLU A 763 18.34 8.58 -6.14
C GLU A 763 19.82 8.52 -5.73
N ASN A 764 20.50 9.67 -5.77
CA ASN A 764 21.93 9.81 -5.48
C ASN A 764 22.85 8.86 -6.30
N LYS A 765 22.50 8.52 -7.55
CA LYS A 765 23.19 7.51 -8.38
C LYS A 765 23.30 6.12 -7.72
N GLY A 766 22.39 5.81 -6.80
CA GLY A 766 22.42 4.56 -6.03
C GLY A 766 23.36 4.62 -4.82
N MET A 767 24.04 5.75 -4.61
CA MET A 767 24.78 6.04 -3.37
C MET A 767 23.76 6.22 -2.26
N LYS A 768 23.48 5.13 -1.58
CA LYS A 768 22.80 5.18 -0.30
C LYS A 768 23.85 5.49 0.74
N LYS A 769 23.54 6.35 1.71
CA LYS A 769 24.36 6.50 2.91
C LYS A 769 24.64 5.10 3.45
N GLY A 770 25.87 4.61 3.30
CA GLY A 770 26.26 3.32 3.84
C GLY A 770 25.96 3.34 5.34
N ILE A 771 25.49 2.23 5.90
CA ILE A 771 25.99 1.93 7.25
C ILE A 771 27.38 1.45 6.88
N GLU A 772 28.36 2.33 6.97
CA GLU A 772 29.73 1.91 6.76
C GLU A 772 30.00 0.79 7.76
N ASN A 773 30.17 -0.44 7.26
CA ASN A 773 31.00 -1.40 7.97
C ASN A 773 32.43 -0.86 7.88
N ARG A 774 32.80 0.08 8.75
CA ARG A 774 34.20 0.40 9.08
C ARG A 774 34.32 0.81 10.54
N ASP A 775 35.16 0.03 11.21
CA ASP A 775 35.69 0.13 12.56
C ASP A 775 34.70 -0.07 13.70
N ASN A 776 34.92 -1.16 14.45
CA ASN A 776 34.49 -1.27 15.84
C ASN A 776 35.11 -0.17 16.73
N SER A 777 35.75 0.89 16.19
CA SER A 777 36.43 1.92 16.98
C SER A 777 35.50 2.58 17.99
N ILE A 778 34.25 2.90 17.61
CA ILE A 778 33.28 3.45 18.56
C ILE A 778 32.92 2.42 19.63
N ALA A 779 32.69 1.16 19.24
CA ALA A 779 32.36 0.07 20.15
C ALA A 779 33.52 -0.28 21.10
N GLU A 780 34.77 -0.12 20.67
CA GLU A 780 35.98 -0.40 21.45
C GLU A 780 36.39 0.80 22.33
N ARG A 781 36.10 2.03 21.88
CA ARG A 781 36.47 3.28 22.57
C ARG A 781 35.31 3.94 23.31
N TRP A 782 34.14 3.28 23.39
CA TRP A 782 32.91 3.93 23.88
C TRP A 782 33.06 4.55 25.27
N GLU A 783 33.82 3.93 26.18
CA GLU A 783 34.05 4.45 27.53
C GLU A 783 34.80 5.78 27.52
N ILE A 784 35.89 5.89 26.74
CA ILE A 784 36.68 7.12 26.64
C ILE A 784 35.92 8.21 25.86
N LEU A 785 35.17 7.82 24.83
CA LEU A 785 34.29 8.71 24.08
C LEU A 785 33.12 9.22 24.95
N SER A 786 32.72 8.44 25.96
CA SER A 786 31.74 8.80 26.99
C SER A 786 32.34 9.56 28.18
N GLY A 787 33.63 9.92 28.13
CA GLY A 787 34.24 10.79 29.11
C GLY A 787 34.88 10.10 30.31
N LYS A 788 35.13 8.79 30.28
CA LYS A 788 35.83 8.06 31.38
C LYS A 788 37.12 8.75 31.85
N ASN A 789 37.87 9.36 30.92
CA ASN A 789 39.07 10.16 31.19
C ASN A 789 38.85 11.66 30.94
N ASN A 790 37.63 12.16 31.12
CA ASN A 790 37.27 13.56 30.93
C ASN A 790 37.67 14.15 29.56
N TRP A 791 37.67 13.30 28.53
CA TRP A 791 38.07 13.63 27.15
C TRP A 791 39.48 14.23 27.03
N GLU A 792 40.39 13.93 27.96
CA GLU A 792 41.79 14.36 27.90
C GLU A 792 42.43 13.94 26.56
N GLY A 793 43.00 14.91 25.85
CA GLY A 793 43.63 14.70 24.54
C GLY A 793 42.67 14.46 23.36
N LEU A 794 41.35 14.54 23.57
CA LEU A 794 40.35 14.31 22.50
C LEU A 794 39.66 15.58 22.00
N LEU A 795 39.75 16.70 22.73
CA LEU A 795 39.00 17.93 22.42
C LEU A 795 39.76 18.92 21.52
N ASP A 796 41.10 18.94 21.59
CA ASP A 796 41.93 19.85 20.79
C ASP A 796 43.29 19.21 20.43
N PRO A 797 43.52 18.81 19.15
CA PRO A 797 42.53 18.82 18.07
C PRO A 797 41.41 17.80 18.34
N LEU A 798 40.21 18.09 17.84
CA LEU A 798 39.04 17.23 18.05
C LEU A 798 39.23 15.85 17.38
N ASP A 799 39.29 14.81 18.22
CA ASP A 799 39.42 13.40 17.80
C ASP A 799 38.31 13.00 16.81
N TYR A 800 38.69 12.21 15.81
CA TYR A 800 37.81 11.82 14.71
C TYR A 800 36.59 11.00 15.17
N ASP A 801 36.78 10.02 16.06
CA ASP A 801 35.69 9.20 16.57
C ASP A 801 34.82 10.01 17.53
N LEU A 802 35.41 10.85 18.37
CA LEU A 802 34.66 11.78 19.24
C LEU A 802 33.81 12.72 18.39
N ARG A 803 34.32 13.24 17.27
CA ARG A 803 33.57 14.06 16.33
C ARG A 803 32.32 13.33 15.81
N ARG A 804 32.46 12.08 15.37
CA ARG A 804 31.32 11.24 14.93
C ARG A 804 30.35 11.00 16.08
N TYR A 805 30.86 10.74 17.28
CA TYR A 805 30.08 10.49 18.49
C TYR A 805 29.24 11.70 18.90
N LEU A 806 29.84 12.91 18.89
CA LEU A 806 29.15 14.16 19.19
C LEU A 806 28.07 14.47 18.14
N ILE A 807 28.38 14.27 16.85
CA ILE A 807 27.38 14.44 15.79
C ILE A 807 26.21 13.47 16.00
N HIS A 808 26.50 12.22 16.33
CA HIS A 808 25.48 11.21 16.61
C HIS A 808 24.55 11.63 17.75
N TYR A 809 25.08 12.01 18.91
CA TYR A 809 24.24 12.45 20.04
C TYR A 809 23.54 13.79 19.79
N GLY A 810 24.12 14.68 18.98
CA GLY A 810 23.49 15.96 18.61
C GLY A 810 22.39 15.81 17.54
N GLN A 811 22.39 14.75 16.73
CA GLN A 811 21.28 14.46 15.82
C GLN A 811 19.98 14.09 16.54
N MET A 812 20.05 13.61 17.78
CA MET A 812 18.88 13.19 18.55
C MET A 812 17.99 14.37 18.97
N PRO A 813 18.50 15.45 19.60
CA PRO A 813 17.69 16.64 19.85
C PRO A 813 17.23 17.32 18.54
N GLN A 814 18.01 17.23 17.46
CA GLN A 814 17.58 17.72 16.15
C GLN A 814 16.37 16.93 15.60
N ALA A 815 16.37 15.60 15.74
CA ALA A 815 15.24 14.75 15.34
C ALA A 815 13.94 15.12 16.09
N ILE A 816 14.06 15.50 17.37
CA ILE A 816 12.93 16.00 18.16
C ILE A 816 12.45 17.35 17.60
N CYS A 817 13.36 18.27 17.30
CA CYS A 817 13.03 19.56 16.69
C CYS A 817 12.34 19.40 15.32
N ASP A 818 12.82 18.50 14.47
CA ASP A 818 12.31 18.24 13.13
C ASP A 818 10.92 17.60 13.14
N SER A 819 10.61 16.84 14.20
CA SER A 819 9.34 16.14 14.39
C SER A 819 8.32 16.92 15.22
N PHE A 820 8.70 18.02 15.87
CA PHE A 820 7.79 18.74 16.75
C PHE A 820 6.72 19.51 15.97
N ASN A 821 5.45 19.31 16.31
CA ASN A 821 4.35 20.04 15.70
C ASN A 821 4.18 21.41 16.36
N ASN A 822 4.67 22.46 15.69
CA ASN A 822 4.51 23.86 16.12
C ASN A 822 3.39 24.62 15.37
N GLU A 823 2.57 23.94 14.58
CA GLU A 823 1.54 24.60 13.79
C GLU A 823 0.41 25.11 14.69
N LYS A 824 0.24 26.43 14.75
CA LYS A 824 -0.75 27.09 15.64
C LYS A 824 -2.19 26.64 15.38
N VAL A 825 -2.49 26.26 14.15
CA VAL A 825 -3.82 25.84 13.68
C VAL A 825 -4.07 24.34 13.85
N SER A 826 -3.03 23.57 14.22
CA SER A 826 -3.16 22.13 14.40
C SER A 826 -3.77 21.79 15.75
N LYS A 827 -4.72 20.86 15.77
CA LYS A 827 -5.26 20.27 17.00
C LYS A 827 -4.22 19.41 17.75
N TYR A 828 -3.12 19.04 17.10
CA TYR A 828 -2.01 18.25 17.65
C TYR A 828 -0.77 19.10 17.94
N ARG A 829 -0.90 20.43 17.93
CA ARG A 829 0.17 21.34 18.33
C ARG A 829 0.74 20.93 19.69
N GLY A 830 2.06 20.99 19.81
CA GLY A 830 2.75 20.59 21.02
C GLY A 830 3.09 19.11 21.09
N THR A 831 2.67 18.28 20.14
CA THR A 831 3.00 16.84 20.08
C THR A 831 4.03 16.51 19.01
N SER A 832 4.49 15.25 18.95
CA SER A 832 5.28 14.75 17.82
C SER A 832 4.38 14.57 16.59
N ARG A 833 4.88 14.91 15.40
CA ARG A 833 4.22 14.62 14.12
C ARG A 833 4.23 13.13 13.78
N TYR A 834 5.22 12.38 14.27
CA TYR A 834 5.41 10.98 13.93
C TYR A 834 5.27 10.07 15.14
N SER A 835 4.91 8.82 14.88
CA SER A 835 4.88 7.76 15.88
C SER A 835 6.31 7.36 16.31
N LYS A 836 6.44 6.75 17.49
CA LYS A 836 7.74 6.27 18.01
C LYS A 836 8.48 5.36 17.03
N LYS A 837 7.73 4.50 16.32
CA LYS A 837 8.27 3.52 15.37
C LYS A 837 8.86 4.19 14.13
N ASN A 838 8.23 5.26 13.65
CA ASN A 838 8.56 5.87 12.36
C ASN A 838 9.43 7.12 12.50
N LEU A 839 9.56 7.71 13.69
CA LEU A 839 10.22 9.01 13.87
C LEU A 839 11.60 9.07 13.22
N PHE A 840 12.50 8.14 13.52
CA PHE A 840 13.85 8.17 12.96
C PHE A 840 13.84 8.04 11.44
N THR A 841 13.00 7.18 10.88
CA THR A 841 12.83 7.05 9.43
C THR A 841 12.31 8.33 8.79
N ARG A 842 11.27 8.93 9.36
CA ARG A 842 10.63 10.15 8.83
C ARG A 842 11.58 11.35 8.82
N VAL A 843 12.48 11.45 9.79
CA VAL A 843 13.48 12.54 9.86
C VAL A 843 14.80 12.23 9.13
N GLY A 844 14.86 11.13 8.36
CA GLY A 844 16.05 10.78 7.56
C GLY A 844 17.18 10.14 8.36
N LEU A 845 16.86 9.50 9.49
CA LEU A 845 17.76 8.73 10.35
C LEU A 845 17.40 7.22 10.34
N ASP A 846 17.07 6.64 9.19
CA ASP A 846 16.63 5.23 9.05
C ASP A 846 17.56 4.17 9.67
N LYS A 847 18.82 4.52 9.84
CA LYS A 847 19.89 3.63 10.32
C LYS A 847 20.27 3.94 11.78
N ASN A 848 19.36 4.58 12.51
CA ASN A 848 19.57 4.93 13.90
C ASN A 848 19.64 3.66 14.76
N PRO A 849 20.66 3.52 15.63
CA PRO A 849 20.84 2.31 16.43
C PRO A 849 19.83 2.17 17.57
N TYR A 850 18.92 3.13 17.78
CA TYR A 850 17.98 3.14 18.89
C TYR A 850 16.55 2.84 18.48
N GLU A 851 15.80 2.24 19.41
CA GLU A 851 14.34 2.23 19.40
C GLU A 851 13.80 3.20 20.47
N ILE A 852 12.79 3.99 20.12
CA ILE A 852 12.16 4.92 21.05
C ILE A 852 11.15 4.16 21.91
N THR A 853 11.38 4.12 23.22
CA THR A 853 10.53 3.40 24.15
C THR A 853 9.45 4.30 24.72
N LYS A 854 9.78 5.57 25.00
CA LYS A 854 8.88 6.52 25.68
C LYS A 854 9.03 7.94 25.11
N TYR A 855 7.89 8.59 24.84
CA TYR A 855 7.85 10.05 24.67
C TYR A 855 7.64 10.74 26.02
N VAL A 856 8.30 11.89 26.18
CA VAL A 856 8.33 12.67 27.42
C VAL A 856 7.63 13.99 27.20
N TYR A 857 6.67 14.29 28.07
CA TYR A 857 5.87 15.52 28.03
C TYR A 857 6.11 16.36 29.27
N ALA A 858 6.20 17.67 29.09
CA ALA A 858 6.41 18.64 30.14
C ALA A 858 5.38 19.77 30.10
N ALA A 859 5.20 20.42 31.25
CA ALA A 859 4.42 21.63 31.42
C ALA A 859 5.22 22.61 32.29
N SER A 860 4.86 23.89 32.25
CA SER A 860 5.44 24.93 33.10
C SER A 860 4.42 25.43 34.13
N SER A 861 4.90 26.03 35.21
CA SER A 861 4.10 26.61 36.30
C SER A 861 3.05 27.66 35.89
N LYS A 862 3.04 28.15 34.63
CA LYS A 862 2.01 29.06 34.08
C LYS A 862 0.85 28.34 33.35
N THR A 863 0.90 27.01 33.21
CA THR A 863 -0.07 26.24 32.39
C THR A 863 -1.30 25.72 33.15
N GLU A 864 -1.46 26.06 34.43
CA GLU A 864 -2.65 25.69 35.23
C GLU A 864 -3.95 26.19 34.58
N GLU A 865 -3.90 27.25 33.75
CA GLU A 865 -5.07 27.79 33.04
C GLU A 865 -5.24 27.30 31.59
N THR A 866 -4.23 26.70 30.93
CA THR A 866 -4.23 26.53 29.45
C THR A 866 -4.38 25.10 28.91
N LYS A 867 -4.41 24.05 29.75
CA LYS A 867 -4.42 22.62 29.32
C LYS A 867 -3.22 22.17 28.44
N GLU A 868 -2.24 23.03 28.16
CA GLU A 868 -1.17 22.74 27.19
C GLU A 868 -0.01 21.96 27.86
N SER A 869 0.32 20.77 27.34
CA SER A 869 1.55 20.05 27.65
C SER A 869 2.29 19.72 26.37
N ASN A 870 3.58 20.02 26.34
CA ASN A 870 4.39 19.88 25.15
C ASN A 870 5.28 18.64 25.24
N TRP A 871 5.35 17.92 24.13
CA TRP A 871 6.36 16.91 23.88
C TRP A 871 7.73 17.58 23.87
N ILE A 872 8.57 17.21 24.83
CA ILE A 872 9.85 17.87 25.09
C ILE A 872 11.04 16.92 24.90
N GLY A 873 10.80 15.62 24.75
CA GLY A 873 11.87 14.66 24.66
C GLY A 873 11.41 13.22 24.45
N PHE A 874 12.38 12.32 24.40
CA PHE A 874 12.12 10.89 24.41
C PHE A 874 13.20 10.13 25.19
N VAL A 875 12.83 8.93 25.64
CA VAL A 875 13.75 7.89 26.09
C VAL A 875 13.80 6.82 25.01
N ALA A 876 15.02 6.41 24.66
CA ALA A 876 15.29 5.38 23.67
C ALA A 876 16.35 4.42 24.20
N VAL A 877 16.37 3.20 23.68
CA VAL A 877 17.38 2.20 24.03
C VAL A 877 18.03 1.66 22.76
N ALA A 878 19.33 1.44 22.80
CA ALA A 878 20.04 0.83 21.68
C ALA A 878 19.40 -0.54 21.38
N THR A 879 19.09 -0.80 20.12
CA THR A 879 18.66 -2.11 19.59
C THR A 879 19.80 -3.13 19.69
N ASP A 880 19.57 -4.41 19.36
CA ASP A 880 20.64 -5.41 19.40
C ASP A 880 21.77 -5.09 18.42
N GLU A 881 21.42 -4.61 17.22
CA GLU A 881 22.37 -4.07 16.26
C GLU A 881 23.05 -2.81 16.79
N GLY A 882 22.28 -1.94 17.44
CA GLY A 882 22.78 -0.73 18.07
C GLY A 882 23.80 -1.01 19.17
N LYS A 883 23.54 -2.00 20.01
CA LYS A 883 24.46 -2.46 21.06
C LYS A 883 25.79 -2.90 20.46
N VAL A 884 25.76 -3.64 19.36
CA VAL A 884 27.00 -4.06 18.67
C VAL A 884 27.75 -2.83 18.13
N ALA A 885 27.05 -1.91 17.48
CA ALA A 885 27.67 -0.70 16.90
C ALA A 885 28.23 0.26 17.97
N LEU A 886 27.59 0.31 19.13
CA LEU A 886 27.92 1.23 20.23
C LEU A 886 28.83 0.61 21.29
N GLY A 887 29.07 -0.70 21.24
CA GLY A 887 29.85 -1.48 22.21
C GLY A 887 29.09 -1.85 23.49
N ARG A 888 27.91 -1.26 23.74
CA ARG A 888 27.12 -1.46 24.96
C ARG A 888 25.65 -1.13 24.74
N ARG A 889 24.79 -1.55 25.67
CA ARG A 889 23.37 -1.18 25.67
C ARG A 889 23.19 0.25 26.20
N ASP A 890 23.25 1.23 25.31
CA ASP A 890 23.04 2.63 25.70
C ASP A 890 21.55 2.96 25.90
N ILE A 891 21.22 3.56 27.03
CA ILE A 891 19.91 4.18 27.29
C ILE A 891 20.06 5.67 27.03
N LEU A 892 19.39 6.16 25.99
CA LEU A 892 19.47 7.54 25.52
C LEU A 892 18.27 8.35 26.02
N ILE A 893 18.53 9.50 26.62
CA ILE A 893 17.54 10.52 26.94
C ILE A 893 17.84 11.76 26.10
N ALA A 894 16.92 12.15 25.23
CA ALA A 894 17.07 13.31 24.37
C ALA A 894 16.03 14.38 24.70
N TRP A 895 16.50 15.62 24.86
CA TRP A 895 15.69 16.79 25.22
C TRP A 895 15.73 17.86 24.13
N ARG A 896 14.56 18.41 23.79
CA ARG A 896 14.41 19.47 22.79
C ARG A 896 14.72 20.85 23.37
N GLY A 897 15.24 21.75 22.52
CA GLY A 897 15.30 23.18 22.80
C GLY A 897 13.95 23.90 22.68
N THR A 898 13.94 25.19 23.01
CA THR A 898 12.73 26.03 23.00
C THR A 898 12.20 26.24 21.58
N LYS A 899 10.89 26.06 21.37
CA LYS A 899 10.21 26.35 20.08
C LYS A 899 8.90 27.14 20.26
N THR A 900 8.34 27.19 21.47
CA THR A 900 7.09 27.93 21.74
C THR A 900 7.32 29.03 22.77
N LYS A 901 6.52 30.10 22.70
CA LYS A 901 6.58 31.20 23.68
C LYS A 901 6.05 30.79 25.06
N SER A 902 5.25 29.73 25.17
CA SER A 902 4.67 29.24 26.44
C SER A 902 5.63 28.37 27.26
N GLU A 903 6.75 27.94 26.68
CA GLU A 903 7.79 27.13 27.35
C GLU A 903 8.67 27.92 28.33
N MET A 904 8.72 29.25 28.22
CA MET A 904 9.51 30.11 29.12
C MET A 904 8.63 31.15 29.79
N ASN A 905 8.65 31.17 31.13
CA ASN A 905 8.01 32.23 31.91
C ASN A 905 8.96 33.44 31.99
N GLU A 906 8.48 34.62 31.57
CA GLU A 906 9.27 35.86 31.68
C GLU A 906 9.60 36.23 33.14
N ASP A 907 8.72 35.88 34.08
CA ASP A 907 8.87 36.17 35.51
C ASP A 907 9.90 35.26 36.21
N ASP A 908 10.26 34.14 35.59
CA ASP A 908 11.23 33.17 36.11
C ASP A 908 12.59 33.22 35.38
N LYS A 909 12.76 34.14 34.41
CA LYS A 909 13.93 34.23 33.50
C LYS A 909 15.29 34.34 34.21
N TRP A 910 15.29 34.76 35.47
CA TRP A 910 16.52 35.02 36.23
C TRP A 910 16.42 34.54 37.67
N SER A 911 15.47 33.66 38.01
CA SER A 911 15.19 33.27 39.40
C SER A 911 15.86 31.95 39.74
N LEU A 912 16.38 31.85 40.97
CA LEU A 912 17.02 30.68 41.55
C LEU A 912 16.11 30.08 42.62
N VAL A 913 15.85 28.77 42.52
CA VAL A 913 15.01 28.02 43.44
C VAL A 913 15.75 26.81 44.00
N GLN A 914 15.36 26.34 45.17
CA GLN A 914 15.87 25.10 45.74
C GLN A 914 15.27 23.88 45.03
N PRO A 915 16.09 23.01 44.41
CA PRO A 915 15.61 21.81 43.71
C PRO A 915 15.32 20.62 44.66
N SER A 916 14.33 20.77 45.56
CA SER A 916 14.03 19.80 46.62
C SER A 916 13.74 18.38 46.13
N LYS A 917 13.13 18.20 44.95
CA LYS A 917 12.87 16.87 44.38
C LYS A 917 14.13 16.15 43.91
N ILE A 918 15.21 16.87 43.63
CA ILE A 918 16.49 16.31 43.17
C ILE A 918 17.43 16.08 44.34
N PHE A 919 17.60 17.08 45.22
CA PHE A 919 18.62 17.07 46.28
C PHE A 919 18.07 16.89 47.71
N GLY A 920 16.74 16.82 47.89
CA GLY A 920 16.07 16.77 49.19
C GLY A 920 15.95 18.14 49.89
N GLU A 921 15.13 18.20 50.93
CA GLU A 921 15.04 19.37 51.83
C GLU A 921 16.27 19.36 52.77
N ASN A 922 16.99 20.50 52.88
CA ASN A 922 18.18 20.73 53.74
C ASN A 922 19.58 20.29 53.26
N ARG A 923 19.88 20.25 51.95
CA ARG A 923 21.29 20.17 51.46
C ARG A 923 21.82 21.52 50.94
N ASP A 924 22.84 22.05 51.63
CA ASP A 924 23.87 23.00 51.16
C ASP A 924 23.44 24.28 50.41
N ASN A 925 22.20 24.75 50.58
CA ASN A 925 21.72 25.99 49.92
C ASN A 925 22.01 25.98 48.40
N ILE A 926 21.85 24.80 47.78
CA ILE A 926 22.02 24.56 46.34
C ILE A 926 20.82 25.17 45.63
N LEU A 927 21.09 26.00 44.62
CA LEU A 927 20.03 26.63 43.84
C LEU A 927 20.22 26.39 42.34
N VAL A 928 19.10 26.24 41.65
CA VAL A 928 19.04 26.06 40.19
C VAL A 928 18.05 27.04 39.58
N HIS A 929 18.17 27.26 38.28
CA HIS A 929 17.27 28.11 37.52
C HIS A 929 15.82 27.62 37.64
N LYS A 930 14.95 28.47 38.17
CA LYS A 930 13.56 28.16 38.50
C LYS A 930 12.77 27.69 37.30
N GLY A 931 12.93 28.32 36.14
CA GLY A 931 12.24 27.93 34.91
C GLY A 931 12.60 26.51 34.45
N PHE A 932 13.87 26.10 34.53
CA PHE A 932 14.29 24.77 34.07
C PHE A 932 13.82 23.70 35.06
N TYR A 933 13.91 23.99 36.36
CA TYR A 933 13.41 23.11 37.40
C TYR A 933 11.89 22.93 37.32
N SER A 934 11.14 24.00 37.05
CA SER A 934 9.69 23.99 36.82
C SER A 934 9.32 23.06 35.65
N VAL A 935 9.89 23.26 34.47
CA VAL A 935 9.64 22.41 33.29
C VAL A 935 9.98 20.94 33.56
N TYR A 936 11.03 20.67 34.34
CA TYR A 936 11.43 19.31 34.68
C TYR A 936 10.48 18.62 35.68
N THR A 937 9.87 19.37 36.61
CA THR A 937 9.20 18.80 37.80
C THR A 937 7.72 19.09 37.96
N CYS A 938 7.15 20.01 37.19
CA CYS A 938 5.74 20.37 37.26
C CYS A 938 4.82 19.28 36.68
N LEU A 939 3.66 19.15 37.32
CA LEU A 939 2.51 18.40 36.81
C LEU A 939 1.53 19.38 36.16
N ASN A 940 0.69 18.89 35.25
CA ASN A 940 -0.45 19.64 34.76
C ASN A 940 -1.71 18.78 34.92
N GLU A 941 -2.52 19.11 35.92
CA GLU A 941 -3.71 18.34 36.28
C GLU A 941 -4.75 18.27 35.14
N ALA A 942 -4.73 19.25 34.23
CA ALA A 942 -5.65 19.37 33.11
C ALA A 942 -5.17 18.66 31.83
N SER A 943 -3.94 18.15 31.81
CA SER A 943 -3.33 17.44 30.68
C SER A 943 -3.54 15.93 30.78
N ASN A 944 -3.64 15.23 29.65
CA ASN A 944 -3.65 13.76 29.62
C ASN A 944 -2.24 13.15 29.63
N PHE A 945 -1.17 13.95 29.47
CA PHE A 945 0.19 13.45 29.27
C PHE A 945 1.06 13.48 30.52
N ASN A 946 0.93 14.50 31.37
CA ASN A 946 1.75 14.70 32.58
C ASN A 946 0.90 15.07 33.81
N ARG A 947 -0.31 14.50 33.88
CA ARG A 947 -1.25 14.68 35.01
C ARG A 947 -0.69 14.20 36.33
N THR A 948 -0.15 12.99 36.31
CA THR A 948 0.27 12.24 37.51
C THR A 948 1.78 12.03 37.58
N THR A 949 2.49 12.27 36.48
CA THR A 949 3.93 12.05 36.35
C THR A 949 4.56 13.23 35.62
N SER A 950 5.53 13.92 36.24
CA SER A 950 6.23 15.04 35.59
C SER A 950 7.18 14.52 34.51
N ALA A 951 7.83 15.42 33.76
CA ALA A 951 8.85 15.03 32.78
C ALA A 951 9.99 14.22 33.44
N ARG A 952 10.43 14.67 34.62
CA ARG A 952 11.32 13.91 35.51
C ARG A 952 10.80 12.50 35.77
N ASP A 953 9.59 12.36 36.31
CA ASP A 953 9.07 11.06 36.73
C ASP A 953 8.94 10.09 35.54
N GLN A 954 8.45 10.57 34.39
CA GLN A 954 8.34 9.80 33.15
C GLN A 954 9.68 9.23 32.70
N VAL A 955 10.76 10.01 32.80
CA VAL A 955 12.11 9.57 32.43
C VAL A 955 12.66 8.59 33.46
N LEU A 956 12.59 8.91 34.75
CA LEU A 956 13.15 8.07 35.81
C LEU A 956 12.46 6.70 35.89
N GLU A 957 11.14 6.64 35.72
CA GLU A 957 10.38 5.38 35.68
C GLU A 957 10.81 4.51 34.50
N GLU A 958 10.99 5.11 33.33
CA GLU A 958 11.37 4.38 32.12
C GLU A 958 12.83 3.89 32.19
N ILE A 959 13.75 4.70 32.74
CA ILE A 959 15.12 4.26 33.01
C ILE A 959 15.12 3.07 33.97
N LYS A 960 14.38 3.14 35.08
CA LYS A 960 14.26 2.02 36.03
C LYS A 960 13.73 0.75 35.35
N ARG A 961 12.74 0.89 34.46
CA ARG A 961 12.19 -0.22 33.66
C ARG A 961 13.25 -0.84 32.75
N LEU A 962 14.00 -0.01 32.02
CA LEU A 962 15.05 -0.47 31.09
C LEU A 962 16.24 -1.09 31.82
N LEU A 963 16.70 -0.49 32.92
CA LEU A 963 17.76 -1.06 33.77
C LEU A 963 17.37 -2.41 34.37
N LYS A 964 16.08 -2.61 34.67
CA LYS A 964 15.58 -3.92 35.10
C LYS A 964 15.58 -4.92 33.93
N GLN A 965 15.09 -4.50 32.77
CA GLN A 965 15.00 -5.33 31.57
C GLN A 965 16.37 -5.83 31.09
N TYR A 966 17.38 -4.96 31.07
CA TYR A 966 18.72 -5.26 30.56
C TYR A 966 19.76 -5.50 31.65
N SER A 967 19.33 -5.83 32.87
CA SER A 967 20.18 -5.95 34.07
C SER A 967 21.40 -6.89 34.00
N LYS A 968 21.48 -7.74 32.97
CA LYS A 968 22.60 -8.67 32.71
C LYS A 968 23.57 -8.19 31.63
N GLU A 969 23.33 -7.02 31.06
CA GLU A 969 24.14 -6.45 29.98
C GLU A 969 25.03 -5.31 30.50
N GLU A 970 26.05 -4.97 29.73
CA GLU A 970 26.81 -3.73 29.92
C GLU A 970 25.96 -2.55 29.44
N ILE A 971 25.70 -1.59 30.34
CA ILE A 971 24.78 -0.46 30.13
C ILE A 971 25.51 0.86 30.35
N SER A 972 25.15 1.87 29.54
CA SER A 972 25.42 3.28 29.81
C SER A 972 24.13 4.09 29.74
N ILE A 973 24.11 5.26 30.38
CA ILE A 973 23.02 6.23 30.24
C ILE A 973 23.57 7.49 29.60
N SER A 974 23.11 7.81 28.41
CA SER A 974 23.51 9.01 27.67
C SER A 974 22.38 10.04 27.67
N VAL A 975 22.70 11.29 28.00
CA VAL A 975 21.76 12.40 28.00
C VAL A 975 22.20 13.43 26.96
N THR A 976 21.28 13.92 26.14
CA THR A 976 21.60 14.92 25.12
C THR A 976 20.51 15.96 25.03
N GLY A 977 20.88 17.17 24.66
CA GLY A 977 19.93 18.27 24.50
C GLY A 977 20.55 19.47 23.81
N GLN A 978 19.68 20.38 23.38
CA GLN A 978 20.07 21.68 22.83
C GLN A 978 19.32 22.82 23.51
N SER A 979 19.98 23.96 23.74
CA SER A 979 19.40 25.16 24.35
C SER A 979 18.74 24.83 25.71
N MET A 980 17.48 25.18 25.95
CA MET A 980 16.73 24.77 27.14
C MET A 980 16.79 23.25 27.39
N GLY A 981 16.77 22.43 26.34
CA GLY A 981 16.91 20.97 26.44
C GLY A 981 18.26 20.56 27.02
N SER A 982 19.33 21.32 26.79
CA SER A 982 20.63 21.09 27.42
C SER A 982 20.59 21.34 28.93
N SER A 983 19.84 22.35 29.37
CA SER A 983 19.65 22.63 30.79
C SER A 983 18.83 21.53 31.47
N LEU A 984 17.77 21.04 30.80
CA LEU A 984 17.02 19.86 31.25
C LEU A 984 17.90 18.61 31.28
N GLY A 985 18.75 18.43 30.28
CA GLY A 985 19.72 17.35 30.22
C GLY A 985 20.73 17.39 31.39
N THR A 986 21.21 18.58 31.75
CA THR A 986 22.07 18.78 32.93
C THR A 986 21.37 18.38 34.21
N LEU A 987 20.15 18.89 34.44
CA LEU A 987 19.35 18.53 35.63
C LEU A 987 19.06 17.03 35.66
N CYS A 988 18.69 16.44 34.53
CA CYS A 988 18.37 15.03 34.40
C CYS A 988 19.56 14.12 34.70
N ALA A 989 20.73 14.42 34.14
CA ALA A 989 21.93 13.60 34.36
C ALA A 989 22.38 13.66 35.82
N ILE A 990 22.31 14.84 36.45
CA ILE A 990 22.60 15.01 37.88
C ILE A 990 21.57 14.28 38.75
N ASP A 991 20.28 14.40 38.44
CA ASP A 991 19.20 13.76 39.20
C ASP A 991 19.32 12.22 39.19
N ILE A 992 19.64 11.65 38.02
CA ILE A 992 19.89 10.21 37.87
C ILE A 992 20.99 9.73 38.83
N VAL A 993 22.09 10.47 38.94
CA VAL A 993 23.25 10.07 39.76
C VAL A 993 23.07 10.41 41.24
N VAL A 994 22.51 11.58 41.56
CA VAL A 994 22.23 12.00 42.95
C VAL A 994 21.24 11.06 43.62
N ASN A 995 20.24 10.56 42.88
CA ASN A 995 19.24 9.62 43.38
C ASN A 995 19.60 8.15 43.11
N GLU A 996 20.86 7.87 42.73
CA GLU A 996 21.41 6.52 42.54
C GLU A 996 20.59 5.63 41.57
N ILE A 997 19.90 6.25 40.61
CA ILE A 997 19.05 5.56 39.64
C ILE A 997 19.89 4.72 38.68
N ASN A 998 21.06 5.24 38.30
CA ASN A 998 22.04 4.55 37.46
C ASN A 998 22.73 3.37 38.16
N LYS A 999 22.56 3.21 39.48
CA LYS A 999 23.35 2.29 40.30
C LYS A 999 24.85 2.58 40.14
N GLU A 1000 25.58 1.74 39.41
CA GLU A 1000 27.01 1.88 39.13
C GLU A 1000 27.31 2.24 37.66
N PHE A 1001 26.31 2.25 36.78
CA PHE A 1001 26.51 2.49 35.35
C PHE A 1001 26.87 3.96 35.07
N PRO A 1002 27.75 4.23 34.08
CA PRO A 1002 28.16 5.59 33.74
C PRO A 1002 27.00 6.41 33.17
N VAL A 1003 26.94 7.68 33.56
CA VAL A 1003 26.01 8.69 33.02
C VAL A 1003 26.81 9.77 32.31
N THR A 1004 26.52 10.00 31.03
CA THR A 1004 27.23 11.00 30.22
C THR A 1004 26.26 11.95 29.55
N ALA A 1005 26.49 13.26 29.67
CA ALA A 1005 25.67 14.28 29.02
C ALA A 1005 26.44 15.02 27.92
N PHE A 1006 25.90 15.01 26.69
CA PHE A 1006 26.42 15.77 25.55
C PHE A 1006 25.46 16.92 25.22
N LEU A 1007 25.86 18.15 25.56
CA LEU A 1007 24.95 19.28 25.65
C LEU A 1007 25.35 20.38 24.68
N PHE A 1008 24.46 20.78 23.77
CA PHE A 1008 24.75 21.76 22.73
C PHE A 1008 24.15 23.12 23.10
N SER A 1009 24.90 24.21 22.95
CA SER A 1009 24.43 25.58 23.27
C SER A 1009 23.83 25.70 24.69
N SER A 1010 24.42 25.01 25.67
CA SER A 1010 23.83 24.90 27.02
C SER A 1010 23.86 26.24 27.76
N PRO A 1011 22.70 26.78 28.17
CA PRO A 1011 22.66 27.82 29.18
C PRO A 1011 23.12 27.30 30.54
N ARG A 1012 23.58 28.20 31.41
CA ARG A 1012 23.92 27.87 32.81
C ARG A 1012 22.69 27.47 33.61
N VAL A 1013 22.86 26.51 34.52
CA VAL A 1013 21.73 25.82 35.17
C VAL A 1013 21.62 26.12 36.66
N GLY A 1014 22.74 26.30 37.36
CA GLY A 1014 22.74 26.56 38.80
C GLY A 1014 23.92 27.41 39.23
N GLU A 1015 24.02 27.65 40.53
CA GLU A 1015 25.06 28.51 41.11
C GLU A 1015 26.29 27.71 41.61
N ALA A 1016 27.16 28.36 42.37
CA ALA A 1016 28.42 27.78 42.83
C ALA A 1016 28.27 26.49 43.67
N ASN A 1017 27.26 26.37 44.53
CA ASN A 1017 27.01 25.15 45.31
C ASN A 1017 26.46 24.02 44.43
N PHE A 1018 25.66 24.32 43.42
CA PHE A 1018 25.28 23.35 42.37
C PHE A 1018 26.53 22.79 41.65
N LYS A 1019 27.50 23.64 41.30
CA LYS A 1019 28.78 23.19 40.71
C LYS A 1019 29.63 22.37 41.67
N LYS A 1020 29.66 22.71 42.97
CA LYS A 1020 30.31 21.88 43.99
C LYS A 1020 29.64 20.51 44.11
N ALA A 1021 28.30 20.46 44.07
CA ALA A 1021 27.56 19.21 44.11
C ALA A 1021 27.90 18.33 42.91
N TYR A 1022 27.94 18.89 41.69
CA TYR A 1022 28.39 18.19 40.48
C TYR A 1022 29.80 17.57 40.63
N ARG A 1023 30.77 18.32 41.16
CA ARG A 1023 32.16 17.85 41.33
C ARG A 1023 32.30 16.60 42.21
N ASN A 1024 31.30 16.32 43.05
CA ASN A 1024 31.30 15.16 43.95
C ASN A 1024 30.70 13.89 43.29
N LEU A 1025 30.14 13.99 42.08
CA LEU A 1025 29.46 12.89 41.39
C LEU A 1025 30.44 12.15 40.46
N LYS A 1026 31.02 11.03 40.93
CA LYS A 1026 32.11 10.33 40.23
C LYS A 1026 31.71 9.57 38.96
N ASN A 1027 30.43 9.19 38.82
CA ASN A 1027 29.91 8.42 37.67
C ASN A 1027 29.19 9.31 36.65
N LEU A 1028 29.40 10.63 36.71
CA LEU A 1028 28.77 11.61 35.85
C LEU A 1028 29.82 12.38 35.05
N HIS A 1029 29.69 12.37 33.73
CA HIS A 1029 30.49 13.20 32.83
C HIS A 1029 29.58 14.12 32.03
N ILE A 1030 29.93 15.41 31.96
CA ILE A 1030 29.18 16.40 31.16
C ILE A 1030 30.14 17.06 30.21
N LEU A 1031 29.85 17.00 28.91
CA LEU A 1031 30.54 17.75 27.86
C LEU A 1031 29.58 18.74 27.22
N ARG A 1032 29.95 20.01 27.28
CA ARG A 1032 29.18 21.12 26.71
C ARG A 1032 29.87 21.63 25.47
N ILE A 1033 29.10 21.72 24.39
CA ILE A 1033 29.57 22.27 23.14
C ILE A 1033 29.05 23.69 23.03
N THR A 1034 29.96 24.66 22.90
CA THR A 1034 29.65 26.09 22.77
C THR A 1034 30.20 26.62 21.45
N ASN A 1035 29.44 27.48 20.80
CA ASN A 1035 29.83 28.12 19.56
C ASN A 1035 30.21 29.58 19.84
N VAL A 1036 31.39 30.03 19.42
CA VAL A 1036 31.90 31.39 19.67
C VAL A 1036 30.88 32.51 19.40
N PRO A 1037 30.18 32.55 18.25
CA PRO A 1037 29.18 33.58 17.96
C PRO A 1037 27.81 33.37 18.65
N ASP A 1038 27.60 32.31 19.42
CA ASP A 1038 26.33 32.07 20.12
C ASP A 1038 26.33 32.74 21.51
N PRO A 1039 25.46 33.73 21.77
CA PRO A 1039 25.42 34.42 23.06
C PRO A 1039 24.69 33.61 24.16
N ILE A 1040 23.89 32.60 23.80
CA ILE A 1040 22.98 31.93 24.74
C ILE A 1040 23.70 31.22 25.91
N PRO A 1041 24.82 30.49 25.69
CA PRO A 1041 25.59 29.90 26.79
C PRO A 1041 26.10 30.93 27.81
N LYS A 1042 26.28 32.19 27.39
CA LYS A 1042 26.84 33.28 28.22
C LYS A 1042 25.78 34.23 28.78
N LEU A 1043 24.53 34.13 28.32
CA LEU A 1043 23.45 35.07 28.63
C LEU A 1043 23.13 35.16 30.14
N MET A 1044 23.29 34.05 30.87
CA MET A 1044 22.97 33.96 32.30
C MET A 1044 24.18 34.21 33.20
N GLU A 1045 24.29 35.44 33.69
CA GLU A 1045 25.36 35.83 34.61
C GLU A 1045 24.96 35.72 36.08
N ARG A 1046 23.77 36.20 36.46
CA ARG A 1046 23.28 36.19 37.86
C ARG A 1046 21.79 35.90 37.92
N GLY A 1047 21.36 35.30 39.04
CA GLY A 1047 19.95 35.07 39.34
C GLY A 1047 19.55 35.46 40.76
N GLN A 1048 18.30 35.88 40.92
CA GLN A 1048 17.70 36.29 42.17
C GLN A 1048 17.22 35.06 42.95
N VAL A 1049 17.56 34.96 44.24
CA VAL A 1049 17.13 33.85 45.10
C VAL A 1049 15.65 34.01 45.49
N GLU A 1050 14.84 32.99 45.20
CA GLU A 1050 13.41 32.97 45.53
C GLU A 1050 13.17 32.88 47.05
N GLY A 1051 12.23 33.67 47.58
CA GLY A 1051 11.88 33.68 49.01
C GLY A 1051 12.76 34.56 49.91
N CYS A 1052 13.81 35.21 49.38
CA CYS A 1052 14.64 36.17 50.12
C CYS A 1052 14.14 37.62 49.98
N ALA A 1053 14.30 38.43 51.03
CA ALA A 1053 13.94 39.85 51.02
C ALA A 1053 14.87 40.66 50.09
N ILE A 1054 14.40 40.90 48.86
CA ILE A 1054 14.69 41.97 47.89
C ILE A 1054 16.14 42.21 47.38
N THR A 1055 17.23 41.55 47.83
CA THR A 1055 18.58 41.82 47.25
C THR A 1055 19.57 40.66 47.06
N GLU A 1056 19.23 39.39 47.34
CA GLU A 1056 20.21 38.30 47.16
C GLU A 1056 20.27 37.82 45.70
N TRP A 1057 21.39 38.11 45.03
CA TRP A 1057 21.71 37.63 43.68
C TRP A 1057 22.96 36.75 43.71
N ARG A 1058 22.91 35.60 43.05
CA ARG A 1058 24.05 34.68 42.93
C ARG A 1058 24.47 34.51 41.48
N ALA A 1059 25.76 34.33 41.27
CA ALA A 1059 26.30 34.05 39.94
C ALA A 1059 25.91 32.63 39.50
N TYR A 1060 25.48 32.51 38.26
CA TYR A 1060 25.32 31.22 37.60
C TYR A 1060 26.68 30.66 37.21
N GLU A 1061 26.86 29.36 37.37
CA GLU A 1061 28.11 28.67 37.17
C GLU A 1061 27.95 27.49 36.21
N ASP A 1062 28.98 27.32 35.40
CA ASP A 1062 29.07 26.27 34.41
C ASP A 1062 29.56 24.95 35.04
N VAL A 1063 28.94 23.83 34.66
CA VAL A 1063 29.32 22.47 35.07
C VAL A 1063 29.76 21.63 33.87
N GLY A 1064 30.68 20.69 34.08
CA GLY A 1064 31.24 19.86 33.01
C GLY A 1064 32.44 20.46 32.27
N PHE A 1065 32.86 19.75 31.24
CA PHE A 1065 33.92 20.10 30.30
C PHE A 1065 33.33 20.88 29.13
N GLU A 1066 34.16 21.65 28.43
CA GLU A 1066 33.73 22.50 27.32
C GLU A 1066 34.54 22.19 26.05
N LEU A 1067 33.82 21.98 24.95
CA LEU A 1067 34.35 21.99 23.60
C LEU A 1067 33.87 23.29 22.93
N VAL A 1068 34.81 24.18 22.62
CA VAL A 1068 34.53 25.44 21.94
C VAL A 1068 34.72 25.24 20.43
N ILE A 1069 33.68 25.53 19.65
CA ILE A 1069 33.72 25.57 18.18
C ILE A 1069 33.55 27.00 17.69
N ASP A 1070 34.07 27.31 16.51
CA ASP A 1070 33.90 28.61 15.87
C ASP A 1070 33.38 28.45 14.44
N THR A 1071 32.06 28.59 14.29
CA THR A 1071 31.43 28.47 12.97
C THR A 1071 31.66 29.69 12.08
N THR A 1072 32.14 30.82 12.60
CA THR A 1072 32.44 32.00 11.77
C THR A 1072 33.57 31.75 10.79
N LYS A 1073 34.42 30.76 11.08
CA LYS A 1073 35.51 30.30 10.20
C LYS A 1073 35.05 29.47 9.02
N SER A 1074 33.80 29.01 9.01
CA SER A 1074 33.31 28.15 7.95
C SER A 1074 33.14 28.92 6.65
N GLU A 1075 33.79 28.46 5.58
CA GLU A 1075 33.60 29.04 4.25
C GLU A 1075 32.19 28.84 3.69
N TYR A 1076 31.43 27.87 4.21
CA TYR A 1076 30.08 27.54 3.73
C TYR A 1076 28.99 28.49 4.24
N LEU A 1077 29.21 29.12 5.40
CA LEU A 1077 28.20 29.90 6.10
C LEU A 1077 28.22 31.38 5.70
N LYS A 1078 27.05 32.04 5.74
CA LYS A 1078 26.97 33.51 5.67
C LYS A 1078 27.61 34.12 6.93
N LYS A 1079 28.08 35.37 6.82
CA LYS A 1079 28.76 36.07 7.93
C LYS A 1079 27.81 36.38 9.10
N ASP A 1080 26.56 36.74 8.81
CA ASP A 1080 25.57 37.18 9.78
C ASP A 1080 24.42 36.16 9.89
N ILE A 1081 24.66 35.05 10.58
CA ILE A 1081 23.67 33.99 10.80
C ILE A 1081 23.28 33.84 12.27
N PHE A 1082 22.10 33.31 12.54
CA PHE A 1082 21.72 32.93 13.89
C PHE A 1082 22.42 31.63 14.29
N SER A 1083 23.61 31.76 14.88
CA SER A 1083 24.53 30.68 15.24
C SER A 1083 24.01 29.66 16.27
N HIS A 1084 22.89 29.97 16.93
CA HIS A 1084 22.28 29.15 17.98
C HIS A 1084 21.61 27.86 17.46
N PHE A 1085 21.31 27.76 16.16
CA PHE A 1085 20.65 26.57 15.60
C PHE A 1085 21.56 25.34 15.69
N LEU A 1086 20.98 24.20 16.09
CA LEU A 1086 21.72 22.97 16.32
C LEU A 1086 22.42 22.43 15.07
N GLU A 1087 21.83 22.58 13.89
CA GLU A 1087 22.50 22.18 12.63
C GLU A 1087 23.77 23.01 12.34
N VAL A 1088 23.82 24.27 12.80
CA VAL A 1088 25.03 25.10 12.73
C VAL A 1088 26.10 24.58 13.70
N TYR A 1089 25.71 24.14 14.90
CA TYR A 1089 26.62 23.48 15.85
C TYR A 1089 27.17 22.16 15.29
N LEU A 1090 26.32 21.32 14.70
CA LEU A 1090 26.73 20.04 14.12
C LEU A 1090 27.66 20.23 12.92
N HIS A 1091 27.42 21.25 12.10
CA HIS A 1091 28.34 21.68 11.04
C HIS A 1091 29.68 22.16 11.60
N GLY A 1092 29.65 22.97 12.66
CA GLY A 1092 30.84 23.41 13.38
C GLY A 1092 31.68 22.23 13.88
N ILE A 1093 31.05 21.25 14.52
CA ILE A 1093 31.70 20.02 14.98
C ILE A 1093 32.23 19.21 13.79
N ALA A 1094 31.53 19.14 12.66
CA ALA A 1094 32.00 18.41 11.50
C ALA A 1094 33.29 18.99 10.90
N GLY A 1095 33.56 20.29 11.08
CA GLY A 1095 34.71 20.95 10.44
C GLY A 1095 35.71 21.69 11.33
N THR A 1096 35.51 21.73 12.65
CA THR A 1096 36.43 22.43 13.56
C THR A 1096 37.79 21.72 13.69
N HIS A 1097 38.88 22.49 13.75
CA HIS A 1097 40.22 22.03 14.15
C HIS A 1097 40.71 22.82 15.37
N GLY A 1098 39.80 23.15 16.28
CA GLY A 1098 40.07 24.03 17.43
C GLY A 1098 39.81 25.50 17.11
N VAL A 1099 39.83 26.33 18.16
CA VAL A 1099 39.55 27.78 18.07
C VAL A 1099 40.66 28.53 17.37
N GLU A 1100 41.88 28.00 17.31
CA GLU A 1100 42.99 28.58 16.54
C GLU A 1100 43.18 27.92 15.16
N GLY A 1101 42.67 26.71 14.95
CA GLY A 1101 42.79 25.97 13.68
C GLY A 1101 41.85 26.44 12.57
N GLU A 1102 42.15 26.02 11.34
CA GLU A 1102 41.33 26.28 10.15
C GLU A 1102 40.04 25.44 10.14
N PHE A 1103 39.00 25.95 9.47
CA PHE A 1103 37.77 25.17 9.27
C PHE A 1103 37.90 24.28 8.04
N LYS A 1104 37.72 22.97 8.23
CA LYS A 1104 37.69 22.00 7.13
C LYS A 1104 36.86 20.81 7.55
N LEU A 1105 35.87 20.43 6.74
CA LEU A 1105 35.01 19.27 7.03
C LEU A 1105 35.85 17.98 7.05
N GLU A 1106 35.95 17.36 8.22
CA GLU A 1106 36.61 16.06 8.42
C GLU A 1106 35.60 14.90 8.36
N ILE A 1107 34.31 15.21 8.60
CA ILE A 1107 33.20 14.29 8.37
C ILE A 1107 32.44 14.75 7.14
N ASN A 1108 32.10 13.80 6.27
CA ASN A 1108 31.21 14.03 5.13
C ASN A 1108 29.76 14.26 5.60
N ARG A 1109 29.52 15.41 6.22
CA ARG A 1109 28.21 15.92 6.63
C ARG A 1109 27.74 16.91 5.59
N ASP A 1110 26.56 16.63 5.01
CA ASP A 1110 25.97 17.49 4.00
C ASP A 1110 25.69 18.89 4.58
N ILE A 1111 26.28 19.91 3.94
CA ILE A 1111 26.12 21.31 4.33
C ILE A 1111 24.66 21.76 4.23
N ALA A 1112 23.85 21.15 3.34
CA ALA A 1112 22.44 21.51 3.15
C ALA A 1112 21.60 21.36 4.43
N LEU A 1113 21.99 20.47 5.34
CA LEU A 1113 21.32 20.27 6.63
C LEU A 1113 21.29 21.55 7.48
N VAL A 1114 22.26 22.44 7.29
CA VAL A 1114 22.31 23.73 7.97
C VAL A 1114 21.06 24.57 7.66
N ASN A 1115 20.59 24.59 6.42
CA ASN A 1115 19.42 25.39 6.02
C ASN A 1115 18.06 24.76 6.38
N LYS A 1116 18.01 23.67 7.17
CA LYS A 1116 16.74 23.03 7.57
C LYS A 1116 15.73 24.02 8.14
N GLN A 1117 16.17 24.94 9.01
CA GLN A 1117 15.29 25.82 9.79
C GLN A 1117 15.51 27.32 9.52
N GLY A 1118 16.40 27.66 8.59
CA GLY A 1118 16.70 29.06 8.26
C GLY A 1118 17.61 29.18 7.04
N ASP A 1119 18.13 30.38 6.83
CA ASP A 1119 18.95 30.76 5.68
C ASP A 1119 20.39 31.08 6.15
N PHE A 1120 21.23 30.05 6.29
CA PHE A 1120 22.55 30.22 6.89
C PHE A 1120 23.72 29.90 5.94
N LEU A 1121 23.50 29.13 4.88
CA LEU A 1121 24.51 28.87 3.84
C LEU A 1121 24.60 30.02 2.84
N LYS A 1122 25.78 30.27 2.27
CA LYS A 1122 25.92 31.24 1.17
C LYS A 1122 25.09 30.83 -0.05
N GLU A 1123 24.58 31.83 -0.77
CA GLU A 1123 23.69 31.63 -1.91
C GLU A 1123 24.34 30.84 -3.05
N GLU A 1124 25.66 30.93 -3.19
CA GLU A 1124 26.46 30.21 -4.20
C GLU A 1124 26.34 28.68 -4.13
N TYR A 1125 25.91 28.12 -2.99
CA TYR A 1125 25.69 26.69 -2.82
C TYR A 1125 24.29 26.23 -3.26
N GLY A 1126 23.39 27.16 -3.64
CA GLY A 1126 22.09 26.82 -4.23
C GLY A 1126 21.13 26.05 -3.32
N VAL A 1127 21.30 26.10 -2.01
CA VAL A 1127 20.44 25.38 -1.04
C VAL A 1127 19.30 26.30 -0.56
N PRO A 1128 18.03 25.93 -0.80
CA PRO A 1128 16.89 26.71 -0.33
C PRO A 1128 16.88 26.91 1.19
N SER A 1129 16.42 28.06 1.66
CA SER A 1129 16.29 28.33 3.10
C SER A 1129 15.08 27.65 3.72
N ALA A 1130 15.20 27.31 5.01
CA ALA A 1130 14.13 26.70 5.82
C ALA A 1130 13.40 25.55 5.10
N TRP A 1131 14.16 24.70 4.39
CA TRP A 1131 13.61 23.72 3.47
C TRP A 1131 12.92 22.55 4.17
N TRP A 1132 13.19 22.34 5.47
CA TRP A 1132 12.56 21.27 6.23
C TRP A 1132 11.11 21.62 6.54
N ILE A 1133 10.21 21.10 5.70
CA ILE A 1133 8.77 21.22 5.85
C ILE A 1133 8.09 19.95 5.36
N GLU A 1134 6.99 19.57 6.01
CA GLU A 1134 6.17 18.47 5.52
C GLU A 1134 5.66 18.78 4.11
N LYS A 1135 5.52 17.72 3.30
CA LYS A 1135 4.92 17.86 1.97
C LYS A 1135 3.55 18.53 2.14
N ASN A 1136 3.33 19.63 1.41
CA ASN A 1136 2.11 20.44 1.51
C ASN A 1136 1.77 20.89 2.96
N LYS A 1137 2.77 21.06 3.84
CA LYS A 1137 2.60 21.37 5.28
C LYS A 1137 1.77 20.32 6.06
N GLY A 1138 1.76 19.08 5.59
CA GLY A 1138 0.95 18.00 6.18
C GLY A 1138 -0.47 17.90 5.61
N MET A 1139 -0.82 18.73 4.62
CA MET A 1139 -2.07 18.56 3.89
C MET A 1139 -1.95 17.36 2.94
N VAL A 1140 -2.85 16.39 3.08
CA VAL A 1140 -2.86 15.17 2.27
C VAL A 1140 -4.18 15.10 1.51
N GLN A 1141 -4.10 15.02 0.19
CA GLN A 1141 -5.26 14.75 -0.64
C GLN A 1141 -5.72 13.32 -0.40
N GLN A 1142 -6.98 13.15 -0.01
CA GLN A 1142 -7.61 11.86 0.19
C GLN A 1142 -8.06 11.27 -1.15
N GLU A 1143 -8.41 9.98 -1.15
CA GLU A 1143 -8.85 9.26 -2.35
C GLU A 1143 -10.13 9.87 -2.97
N ASP A 1144 -10.91 10.61 -2.17
CA ASP A 1144 -12.10 11.36 -2.58
C ASP A 1144 -11.80 12.76 -3.16
N GLY A 1145 -10.52 13.16 -3.22
CA GLY A 1145 -10.07 14.46 -3.71
C GLY A 1145 -10.08 15.60 -2.67
N SER A 1146 -10.62 15.38 -1.47
CA SER A 1146 -10.58 16.33 -0.36
C SER A 1146 -9.16 16.47 0.20
N TRP A 1147 -8.84 17.63 0.80
CA TRP A 1147 -7.55 17.86 1.44
C TRP A 1147 -7.75 17.97 2.95
N ILE A 1148 -7.14 17.05 3.70
CA ILE A 1148 -7.17 17.09 5.17
C ILE A 1148 -5.76 17.28 5.71
N LEU A 1149 -5.66 17.92 6.88
CA LEU A 1149 -4.39 18.06 7.59
C LEU A 1149 -4.08 16.75 8.33
N ILE A 1150 -3.11 15.98 7.84
CA ILE A 1150 -2.54 14.80 8.49
C ILE A 1150 -1.14 15.18 8.97
N ASP A 1151 -1.08 15.79 10.14
CA ASP A 1151 0.16 16.30 10.72
C ASP A 1151 0.51 15.64 12.08
N HIS A 1152 -0.10 14.49 12.34
CA HIS A 1152 0.14 13.63 13.49
C HIS A 1152 -0.13 12.15 13.13
N GLU A 1153 0.86 11.28 13.34
CA GLU A 1153 0.69 9.83 13.34
C GLU A 1153 0.29 9.35 14.74
N THR A 1154 -0.82 8.60 14.83
CA THR A 1154 -1.28 7.93 16.06
C THR A 1154 -0.49 6.68 16.39
#